data_AF-A0A0W1APE4-F1
#
_entry.id   AF-A0A0W1APE4-F1
#
_cell.length_a   1.000
_cell.length_b   1.000
_cell.length_c   1.000
_cell.angle_alpha   90.00
_cell.angle_beta   90.00
_cell.angle_gamma   90.00
#
_symmetry.space_group_name_H-M   'P 1'
#
loop_
_entity.id
_entity.type
_entity.pdbx_description
1 polymer ?
#
loop_
_entity_poly.entity_id
_entity_poly.type
_entity_poly.pdbx_seq_one_letter_code
_entity_poly.pdbx_strand_id
1 'polypeptide(L)'
;MGTGKTELTTSPEPSSKEKFSIELAKLMIACHERKELFTGQPESELATLISKKDENGLAYWLHFNSFIKYQLRQIIQSANSNTLSDELVKNVRLILTKHLKELEDKKKLMTYESADFSTDEYMQLRKVYDSVRYKRDRQPFEARDIAPILNAKNRRLRELGRSGHLIPIRCADYASKATARKLAKAIAGLGMGDRRQYLYSHLNGNHTIGFDVERDRSGVYKIFCFESAADPKHMEALDLLYKELTKKGLKFEIKTCQSQLQKDEYNCSVYTMAVLSELSKYDHVFDYLPEQSEEELSLKAKKEIEIEEGYAKKRKVKLENIEKITWVRLSDMPTKVIAMGQSYQAMEQALKKSKDFDLDPAVFIQLHKKKYHFDQSNENSTKYINQRRKHIVDKLDVSIQPILEKSYSKFLKELPLLRLIDEGKVPDFEKEITDNETMSVDEKMAYIEKLFFVITEKYKIRGSFDSFEEISKVPPHYLSSLLLLRNEYLLLLASKPRTEYEEFFKNKPRSSPLFYKLEEHCKKIPSVMRVKSLSSLFKELFPKQFVAEYYQTQDSCEDLKLKNPLTALFQDNSRIKAAEVMEQLNAFEKEYGGSPSQDLFINSKIIEFLDLGLRRCIAHEPSTSLIKVKSGMDEETLLVLIESNGRVSRAYVFSEDNKLYFYHEDNKPKLKAIPIDEATLQKTIETASKQIKQLGDNPKEELSLGNEQVKVVCSFLRPETLNNICTLVGHATYSSEELRKRTNLLVLREIHIQYLSKLLLQDKKLAIRKWSEWKHSLFDILDVVQKDSPLSPTARDAIVNLDEAEKDYLKHVNQSNTFFQKPSSSATSATKAILEKGYSFFKSANLQEIVSSYFSKEPEEQNTGRYAQEEHNALGFKLSMFHFLSGASDRWISYERTKPPINDIDEFDWKFNLSIHKDDVSKAFPIVAEVANQMNLGLFKIMCQAQANRVQNGDVKTMIGRELVIYRNANPELSAEKWIGVFTLIEERFKKAGIRTSTDVSPASNKKLGKYVSYTHGAWTSERMDIPFAEGIKETALQDEDLFADYVYDENTEAPRKKVASKKPR
;
A
#
# COMPACT_ATOMS: atom_id res chain seq x y z
N MET A 1 70.44 -38.61 20.85
CA MET A 1 71.33 -38.46 19.68
C MET A 1 70.48 -38.59 18.44
N GLY A 2 70.62 -37.65 17.51
CA GLY A 2 69.75 -37.53 16.35
C GLY A 2 70.17 -38.33 15.11
N THR A 3 69.36 -38.06 14.09
CA THR A 3 69.55 -38.19 12.63
C THR A 3 69.47 -39.57 11.98
N GLY A 4 68.47 -39.69 11.10
CA GLY A 4 68.34 -40.73 10.07
C GLY A 4 67.12 -40.47 9.20
N LYS A 5 67.22 -39.48 8.30
CA LYS A 5 66.23 -39.24 7.23
C LYS A 5 66.10 -40.51 6.36
N THR A 6 64.88 -40.92 6.08
CA THR A 6 64.56 -41.77 4.92
C THR A 6 63.62 -40.96 4.04
N GLU A 7 64.12 -40.58 2.87
CA GLU A 7 63.40 -39.87 1.83
C GLU A 7 62.27 -40.77 1.31
N LEU A 8 61.03 -40.37 1.57
CA LEU A 8 59.87 -40.84 0.84
C LEU A 8 59.88 -40.13 -0.52
N THR A 9 60.20 -40.87 -1.56
CA THR A 9 60.01 -40.52 -2.96
C THR A 9 58.57 -40.04 -3.16
N THR A 10 58.40 -38.73 -3.22
CA THR A 10 57.22 -38.09 -3.78
C THR A 10 57.06 -38.56 -5.21
N SER A 11 55.97 -39.27 -5.48
CA SER A 11 55.48 -39.45 -6.84
C SER A 11 55.36 -38.06 -7.49
N PRO A 12 55.79 -37.88 -8.75
CA PRO A 12 55.67 -36.59 -9.41
C PRO A 12 54.21 -36.16 -9.46
N GLU A 13 53.96 -34.88 -9.16
CA GLU A 13 52.67 -34.23 -9.41
C GLU A 13 52.18 -34.59 -10.82
N PRO A 14 50.90 -34.99 -11.00
CA PRO A 14 50.35 -35.21 -12.33
C PRO A 14 50.41 -33.89 -13.11
N SER A 15 51.25 -33.87 -14.15
CA SER A 15 51.39 -32.78 -15.09
C SER A 15 50.12 -32.59 -15.92
N SER A 16 49.71 -31.33 -16.10
CA SER A 16 48.69 -30.83 -17.03
C SER A 16 47.25 -31.36 -16.85
N LYS A 17 46.29 -30.44 -16.68
CA LYS A 17 44.84 -30.69 -16.62
C LYS A 17 44.34 -31.56 -17.79
N GLU A 18 44.29 -32.88 -17.62
CA GLU A 18 43.44 -33.73 -18.46
C GLU A 18 41.99 -33.30 -18.28
N LYS A 19 41.27 -33.05 -19.39
CA LYS A 19 39.88 -32.61 -19.37
C LYS A 19 38.96 -33.82 -19.13
N PHE A 20 38.86 -34.25 -17.88
CA PHE A 20 38.05 -35.38 -17.44
C PHE A 20 36.61 -35.40 -18.00
N SER A 21 35.96 -34.24 -18.18
CA SER A 21 34.61 -34.14 -18.79
C SER A 21 34.56 -34.57 -20.26
N ILE A 22 35.64 -34.35 -21.02
CA ILE A 22 35.77 -34.82 -22.40
C ILE A 22 35.98 -36.34 -22.42
N GLU A 23 36.72 -36.89 -21.46
CA GLU A 23 36.91 -38.33 -21.33
C GLU A 23 35.59 -39.03 -20.98
N LEU A 24 34.81 -38.45 -20.07
CA LEU A 24 33.44 -38.91 -19.77
C LEU A 24 32.55 -38.86 -21.03
N ALA A 25 32.63 -37.80 -21.83
CA ALA A 25 31.87 -37.69 -23.07
C ALA A 25 32.25 -38.81 -24.07
N LYS A 26 33.55 -39.06 -24.26
CA LYS A 26 34.06 -40.16 -25.09
C LYS A 26 33.59 -41.52 -24.58
N LEU A 27 33.61 -41.73 -23.27
CA LEU A 27 33.09 -42.96 -22.64
C LEU A 27 31.60 -43.15 -22.93
N MET A 28 30.79 -42.10 -22.83
CA MET A 28 29.35 -42.18 -23.13
C MET A 28 29.09 -42.59 -24.59
N ILE A 29 29.86 -42.03 -25.53
CA ILE A 29 29.79 -42.39 -26.96
C ILE A 29 30.22 -43.84 -27.15
N ALA A 30 31.37 -44.25 -26.60
CA ALA A 30 31.88 -45.61 -26.74
C ALA A 30 30.95 -46.66 -26.10
N CYS A 31 30.32 -46.35 -24.96
CA CYS A 31 29.29 -47.21 -24.36
C CYS A 31 28.06 -47.36 -25.27
N HIS A 32 27.63 -46.29 -25.94
CA HIS A 32 26.54 -46.34 -26.91
C HIS A 32 26.90 -47.19 -28.13
N GLU A 33 28.11 -47.03 -28.68
CA GLU A 33 28.59 -47.80 -29.83
C GLU A 33 28.70 -49.30 -29.52
N ARG A 34 29.13 -49.67 -28.30
CA ARG A 34 29.19 -51.07 -27.89
C ARG A 34 27.79 -51.66 -27.64
N LYS A 35 26.88 -50.87 -27.07
CA LYS A 35 25.52 -51.32 -26.76
C LYS A 35 24.55 -50.14 -26.78
N GLU A 36 23.76 -50.04 -27.85
CA GLU A 36 22.87 -48.90 -28.10
C GLU A 36 22.03 -48.50 -26.89
N LEU A 37 22.05 -47.21 -26.56
CA LEU A 37 21.32 -46.59 -25.44
C LEU A 37 19.85 -46.34 -25.75
N PHE A 38 19.53 -46.07 -27.01
CA PHE A 38 18.20 -45.71 -27.50
C PHE A 38 18.11 -46.10 -28.98
N THR A 39 16.91 -46.45 -29.44
CA THR A 39 16.64 -46.89 -30.81
C THR A 39 15.73 -45.88 -31.51
N GLY A 40 16.12 -45.36 -32.67
CA GLY A 40 15.32 -44.40 -33.46
C GLY A 40 15.87 -42.97 -33.49
N GLN A 41 15.08 -42.01 -33.99
CA GLN A 41 15.51 -40.60 -34.05
C GLN A 41 15.66 -40.01 -32.63
N PRO A 42 16.74 -39.27 -32.35
CA PRO A 42 17.00 -38.74 -31.01
C PRO A 42 16.01 -37.63 -30.65
N GLU A 43 15.17 -37.85 -29.64
CA GLU A 43 14.23 -36.84 -29.13
C GLU A 43 14.80 -35.91 -28.05
N SER A 44 15.93 -36.28 -27.45
CA SER A 44 16.56 -35.51 -26.36
C SER A 44 17.88 -34.89 -26.81
N GLU A 45 18.28 -33.79 -26.16
CA GLU A 45 19.58 -33.15 -26.38
C GLU A 45 20.72 -34.14 -26.16
N LEU A 46 20.65 -34.92 -25.07
CA LEU A 46 21.64 -35.96 -24.76
C LEU A 46 21.75 -37.00 -25.89
N ALA A 47 20.62 -37.54 -26.35
CA ALA A 47 20.61 -38.52 -27.42
C ALA A 47 21.17 -37.94 -28.73
N THR A 48 20.82 -36.69 -29.03
CA THR A 48 21.32 -35.98 -30.22
C THR A 48 22.83 -35.81 -30.18
N LEU A 49 23.37 -35.39 -29.03
CA LEU A 49 24.80 -35.18 -28.83
C LEU A 49 25.59 -36.50 -28.92
N ILE A 50 25.06 -37.60 -28.35
CA ILE A 50 25.66 -38.94 -28.46
C ILE A 50 25.65 -39.43 -29.91
N SER A 51 24.51 -39.38 -30.62
CA SER A 51 24.41 -39.86 -32.01
C SER A 51 25.28 -39.06 -32.98
N LYS A 52 25.45 -37.75 -32.75
CA LYS A 52 26.34 -36.89 -33.54
C LYS A 52 27.82 -37.00 -33.14
N LYS A 53 28.14 -37.79 -32.11
CA LYS A 53 29.48 -37.90 -31.52
C LYS A 53 30.08 -36.54 -31.15
N ASP A 54 29.25 -35.62 -30.66
CA ASP A 54 29.65 -34.25 -30.30
C ASP A 54 30.26 -34.23 -28.90
N GLU A 55 31.56 -34.56 -28.80
CA GLU A 55 32.30 -34.62 -27.54
C GLU A 55 32.26 -33.29 -26.76
N ASN A 56 32.43 -32.16 -27.45
CA ASN A 56 32.43 -30.83 -26.83
C ASN A 56 31.05 -30.44 -26.32
N GLY A 57 30.00 -30.71 -27.10
CA GLY A 57 28.62 -30.52 -26.69
C GLY A 57 28.24 -31.41 -25.51
N LEU A 58 28.71 -32.67 -25.48
CA LEU A 58 28.53 -33.57 -24.34
C LEU A 58 29.28 -33.12 -23.08
N ALA A 59 30.51 -32.63 -23.21
CA ALA A 59 31.26 -32.11 -22.07
C ALA A 59 30.57 -30.86 -21.47
N TYR A 60 30.09 -29.94 -22.32
CA TYR A 60 29.23 -28.83 -21.87
C TYR A 60 27.96 -29.36 -21.17
N TRP A 61 27.29 -30.36 -21.76
CA TRP A 61 26.10 -30.97 -21.21
C TRP A 61 26.34 -31.62 -19.85
N LEU A 62 27.48 -32.29 -19.65
CA LEU A 62 27.89 -32.91 -18.39
C LEU A 62 28.13 -31.89 -17.29
N HIS A 63 28.76 -30.76 -17.60
CA HIS A 63 28.90 -29.64 -16.65
C HIS A 63 27.55 -29.04 -16.27
N PHE A 64 26.66 -28.85 -17.24
CA PHE A 64 25.31 -28.36 -16.95
C PHE A 64 24.45 -29.41 -16.23
N ASN A 65 24.70 -30.70 -16.41
CA ASN A 65 24.06 -31.81 -15.68
C ASN A 65 25.05 -32.44 -14.69
N SER A 66 25.61 -31.59 -13.82
CA SER A 66 26.68 -31.93 -12.88
C SER A 66 26.38 -33.15 -12.00
N PHE A 67 25.11 -33.44 -11.70
CA PHE A 67 24.72 -34.65 -10.96
C PHE A 67 25.00 -35.94 -11.75
N ILE A 68 24.79 -35.95 -13.08
CA ILE A 68 25.14 -37.10 -13.94
C ILE A 68 26.65 -37.24 -14.03
N LYS A 69 27.37 -36.12 -14.22
CA LYS A 69 28.83 -36.10 -14.21
C LYS A 69 29.38 -36.71 -12.91
N TYR A 70 28.81 -36.34 -11.76
CA TYR A 70 29.17 -36.88 -10.46
C TYR A 70 28.93 -38.39 -10.38
N GLN A 71 27.74 -38.87 -10.74
CA GLN A 71 27.43 -40.31 -10.71
C GLN A 71 28.34 -41.13 -11.64
N LEU A 72 28.65 -40.62 -12.83
CA LEU A 72 29.58 -41.27 -13.76
C LEU A 72 31.01 -41.31 -13.21
N ARG A 73 31.47 -40.23 -12.56
CA ARG A 73 32.79 -40.18 -11.92
C ARG A 73 32.93 -41.24 -10.83
N GLN A 74 31.91 -41.38 -9.98
CA GLN A 74 31.90 -42.38 -8.89
C GLN A 74 32.02 -43.81 -9.44
N ILE A 75 31.29 -44.13 -10.52
CA ILE A 75 31.39 -45.45 -11.16
C ILE A 75 32.80 -45.71 -11.68
N ILE A 76 33.41 -44.75 -12.36
CA ILE A 76 34.75 -44.93 -12.93
C ILE A 76 35.79 -45.11 -11.82
N GLN A 77 35.71 -44.31 -10.76
CA GLN A 77 36.59 -44.44 -9.59
C GLN A 77 36.42 -45.81 -8.91
N SER A 78 35.21 -46.35 -8.85
CA SER A 78 34.96 -47.69 -8.29
C SER A 78 35.42 -48.85 -9.19
N ALA A 79 35.50 -48.64 -10.51
CA ALA A 79 35.82 -49.69 -11.48
C ALA A 79 37.33 -49.98 -11.61
N ASN A 80 38.21 -49.08 -11.15
CA ASN A 80 39.67 -49.26 -11.13
C ASN A 80 40.30 -49.81 -12.44
N SER A 81 39.71 -49.52 -13.60
CA SER A 81 40.29 -49.91 -14.89
C SER A 81 40.11 -48.84 -15.96
N ASN A 82 41.20 -48.53 -16.67
CA ASN A 82 41.20 -47.65 -17.86
C ASN A 82 40.63 -48.36 -19.12
N THR A 83 40.09 -49.56 -18.95
CA THR A 83 39.55 -50.42 -20.02
C THR A 83 38.03 -50.45 -19.97
N LEU A 84 37.40 -50.40 -21.14
CA LEU A 84 35.95 -50.43 -21.32
C LEU A 84 35.41 -51.83 -20.96
N SER A 85 35.23 -52.13 -19.67
CA SER A 85 34.69 -53.42 -19.20
C SER A 85 33.18 -53.52 -19.43
N ASP A 86 32.63 -54.74 -19.53
CA ASP A 86 31.18 -54.94 -19.66
C ASP A 86 30.40 -54.38 -18.47
N GLU A 87 30.98 -54.45 -17.27
CA GLU A 87 30.37 -53.91 -16.05
C GLU A 87 30.36 -52.38 -16.06
N LEU A 88 31.43 -51.72 -16.53
CA LEU A 88 31.46 -50.27 -16.72
C LEU A 88 30.40 -49.82 -17.74
N VAL A 89 30.32 -50.50 -18.89
CA VAL A 89 29.31 -50.19 -19.93
C VAL A 89 27.89 -50.35 -19.39
N LYS A 90 27.64 -51.43 -18.64
CA LYS A 90 26.35 -51.70 -18.00
C LYS A 90 25.98 -50.59 -17.00
N ASN A 91 26.91 -50.15 -16.16
CA ASN A 91 26.65 -49.15 -15.13
C ASN A 91 26.47 -47.73 -15.70
N VAL A 92 27.29 -47.33 -16.69
CA VAL A 92 27.11 -46.07 -17.43
C VAL A 92 25.75 -46.07 -18.15
N ARG A 93 25.42 -47.17 -18.85
CA ARG A 93 24.13 -47.34 -19.53
C ARG A 93 22.96 -47.23 -18.57
N LEU A 94 23.06 -47.84 -17.38
CA LEU A 94 22.01 -47.77 -16.37
C LEU A 94 21.69 -46.32 -15.97
N ILE A 95 22.70 -45.49 -15.70
CA ILE A 95 22.52 -44.07 -15.39
C ILE A 95 21.83 -43.34 -16.54
N LEU A 96 22.38 -43.47 -17.75
CA LEU A 96 21.91 -42.71 -18.90
C LEU A 96 20.49 -43.12 -19.31
N THR A 97 20.18 -44.42 -19.32
CA THR A 97 18.82 -44.91 -19.59
C THR A 97 17.84 -44.46 -18.50
N LYS A 98 18.22 -44.49 -17.22
CA LYS A 98 17.39 -43.95 -16.13
C LYS A 98 17.11 -42.46 -16.34
N HIS A 99 18.12 -41.69 -16.72
CA HIS A 99 17.96 -40.25 -17.00
C HIS A 99 17.05 -39.98 -18.21
N LEU A 100 17.23 -40.71 -19.32
CA LEU A 100 16.39 -40.58 -20.51
C LEU A 100 14.93 -40.93 -20.21
N LYS A 101 14.68 -42.03 -19.47
CA LYS A 101 13.34 -42.40 -19.03
C LYS A 101 12.70 -41.32 -18.16
N GLU A 102 13.45 -40.75 -17.22
CA GLU A 102 12.93 -39.65 -16.39
C GLU A 102 12.54 -38.41 -17.24
N LEU A 103 13.31 -38.09 -18.29
CA LEU A 103 12.96 -37.00 -19.20
C LEU A 103 11.66 -37.29 -19.97
N GLU A 104 11.43 -38.53 -20.39
CA GLU A 104 10.19 -38.96 -21.03
C GLU A 104 8.99 -38.92 -20.07
N ASP A 105 9.15 -39.46 -18.87
CA ASP A 105 8.11 -39.46 -17.85
C ASP A 105 7.72 -38.02 -17.49
N LYS A 106 8.69 -37.12 -17.37
CA LYS A 106 8.44 -35.69 -17.12
C LYS A 106 7.63 -34.99 -18.21
N LYS A 107 7.70 -35.44 -19.48
CA LYS A 107 6.86 -34.91 -20.58
C LYS A 107 5.38 -35.28 -20.39
N LYS A 108 5.08 -36.39 -19.72
CA LYS A 108 3.71 -36.88 -19.48
C LYS A 108 3.03 -36.22 -18.28
N LEU A 109 3.80 -35.66 -17.34
CA LEU A 109 3.26 -35.04 -16.13
C LEU A 109 2.71 -33.64 -16.40
N MET A 110 1.46 -33.39 -15.99
CA MET A 110 0.86 -32.06 -16.04
C MET A 110 1.65 -31.07 -15.18
N THR A 111 1.84 -29.85 -15.68
CA THR A 111 2.65 -28.85 -14.95
C THR A 111 1.91 -28.29 -13.74
N TYR A 112 0.61 -28.00 -13.87
CA TYR A 112 -0.26 -27.58 -12.76
C TYR A 112 -1.60 -28.30 -12.84
N GLU A 113 -2.19 -28.58 -11.68
CA GLU A 113 -3.50 -29.21 -11.52
C GLU A 113 -4.36 -28.45 -10.51
N SER A 114 -5.66 -28.69 -10.49
CA SER A 114 -6.59 -28.00 -9.58
C SER A 114 -6.21 -28.17 -8.11
N ALA A 115 -5.66 -29.32 -7.72
CA ALA A 115 -5.23 -29.60 -6.35
C ALA A 115 -3.96 -28.85 -5.92
N ASP A 116 -3.24 -28.23 -6.88
CA ASP A 116 -2.07 -27.42 -6.57
C ASP A 116 -2.45 -26.04 -6.00
N PHE A 117 -3.70 -25.60 -6.18
CA PHE A 117 -4.24 -24.34 -5.68
C PHE A 117 -4.93 -24.52 -4.33
N SER A 118 -4.96 -23.46 -3.52
CA SER A 118 -5.60 -23.48 -2.19
C SER A 118 -7.13 -23.49 -2.23
N THR A 119 -7.73 -23.26 -3.40
CA THR A 119 -9.16 -23.07 -3.58
C THR A 119 -9.57 -23.38 -5.02
N ASP A 120 -10.78 -23.90 -5.20
CA ASP A 120 -11.46 -24.06 -6.49
C ASP A 120 -12.52 -22.97 -6.74
N GLU A 121 -12.61 -21.99 -5.84
CA GLU A 121 -13.51 -20.84 -5.96
C GLU A 121 -12.97 -19.87 -7.03
N TYR A 122 -13.83 -19.51 -7.99
CA TYR A 122 -13.43 -18.82 -9.20
C TYR A 122 -12.72 -17.48 -8.93
N MET A 123 -13.23 -16.66 -8.02
CA MET A 123 -12.69 -15.33 -7.77
C MET A 123 -11.32 -15.40 -7.08
N GLN A 124 -11.19 -16.24 -6.05
CA GLN A 124 -9.91 -16.46 -5.38
C GLN A 124 -8.87 -17.08 -6.32
N LEU A 125 -9.27 -18.08 -7.12
CA LEU A 125 -8.39 -18.72 -8.10
C LEU A 125 -7.89 -17.71 -9.14
N ARG A 126 -8.80 -16.89 -9.69
CA ARG A 126 -8.47 -15.84 -10.66
C ARG A 126 -7.55 -14.79 -10.05
N LYS A 127 -7.76 -14.41 -8.79
CA LYS A 127 -6.89 -13.46 -8.07
C LYS A 127 -5.46 -13.98 -7.92
N VAL A 128 -5.30 -15.26 -7.56
CA VAL A 128 -3.97 -15.90 -7.49
C VAL A 128 -3.31 -15.91 -8.86
N TYR A 129 -4.06 -16.31 -9.90
CA TYR A 129 -3.57 -16.33 -11.27
C TYR A 129 -3.14 -14.94 -11.77
N ASP A 130 -4.01 -13.94 -11.65
CA ASP A 130 -3.75 -12.57 -12.11
C ASP A 130 -2.56 -11.94 -11.34
N SER A 131 -2.40 -12.26 -10.04
CA SER A 131 -1.23 -11.85 -9.26
C SER A 131 0.08 -12.41 -9.83
N VAL A 132 0.15 -13.73 -10.06
CA VAL A 132 1.35 -14.37 -10.65
C VAL A 132 1.64 -13.81 -12.04
N ARG A 133 0.60 -13.63 -12.86
CA ARG A 133 0.73 -13.11 -14.23
C ARG A 133 1.19 -11.66 -14.26
N TYR A 134 0.64 -10.79 -13.41
CA TYR A 134 1.05 -9.39 -13.31
C TYR A 134 2.53 -9.26 -12.91
N LYS A 135 2.99 -10.16 -12.04
CA LYS A 135 4.37 -10.19 -11.53
C LYS A 135 5.34 -10.92 -12.45
N ARG A 136 4.96 -11.26 -13.67
CA ARG A 136 5.79 -12.01 -14.62
C ARG A 136 7.17 -11.39 -14.82
N ASP A 137 7.27 -10.07 -15.03
CA ASP A 137 8.50 -9.45 -15.54
C ASP A 137 9.16 -8.42 -14.60
N ARG A 138 8.42 -7.81 -13.66
CA ARG A 138 8.88 -6.59 -12.96
C ARG A 138 8.65 -6.56 -11.45
N GLN A 139 8.10 -7.62 -10.87
CA GLN A 139 7.79 -7.66 -9.45
C GLN A 139 8.15 -9.01 -8.85
N PRO A 140 8.55 -9.09 -7.58
CA PRO A 140 8.86 -10.34 -6.91
C PRO A 140 7.59 -11.15 -6.68
N PHE A 141 7.71 -12.48 -6.74
CA PHE A 141 6.60 -13.36 -6.31
C PHE A 141 6.51 -13.34 -4.80
N GLU A 142 5.32 -13.06 -4.28
CA GLU A 142 5.03 -13.15 -2.84
C GLU A 142 4.83 -14.62 -2.42
N ALA A 143 4.80 -14.83 -1.11
CA ALA A 143 4.56 -16.14 -0.51
C ALA A 143 3.32 -16.86 -1.10
N ARG A 144 2.20 -16.16 -1.30
CA ARG A 144 0.97 -16.71 -1.88
C ARG A 144 1.12 -17.11 -3.36
N ASP A 145 1.90 -16.35 -4.12
CA ASP A 145 2.17 -16.61 -5.54
C ASP A 145 3.03 -17.87 -5.72
N ILE A 146 3.91 -18.13 -4.75
CA ILE A 146 4.82 -19.28 -4.74
C ILE A 146 4.12 -20.59 -4.34
N ALA A 147 3.04 -20.56 -3.57
CA ALA A 147 2.41 -21.77 -3.05
C ALA A 147 1.94 -22.75 -4.16
N PRO A 148 1.22 -22.31 -5.22
CA PRO A 148 0.85 -23.21 -6.32
C PRO A 148 2.07 -23.78 -7.05
N ILE A 149 3.13 -22.98 -7.21
CA ILE A 149 4.39 -23.41 -7.85
C ILE A 149 5.07 -24.51 -7.01
N LEU A 150 5.07 -24.37 -5.68
CA LEU A 150 5.63 -25.38 -4.77
C LEU A 150 4.80 -26.66 -4.77
N ASN A 151 3.48 -26.57 -4.71
CA ASN A 151 2.59 -27.74 -4.67
C ASN A 151 2.72 -28.58 -5.95
N ALA A 152 2.62 -27.92 -7.11
CA ALA A 152 2.82 -28.55 -8.41
C ALA A 152 4.18 -29.24 -8.51
N LYS A 153 5.23 -28.58 -8.03
CA LYS A 153 6.57 -29.12 -8.02
C LYS A 153 6.72 -30.33 -7.11
N ASN A 154 6.17 -30.28 -5.90
CA ASN A 154 6.19 -31.38 -4.94
C ASN A 154 5.45 -32.61 -5.45
N ARG A 155 4.28 -32.41 -6.06
CA ARG A 155 3.51 -33.48 -6.70
C ARG A 155 4.33 -34.16 -7.80
N ARG A 156 4.90 -33.37 -8.72
CA ARG A 156 5.74 -33.89 -9.80
C ARG A 156 7.00 -34.59 -9.29
N LEU A 157 7.63 -34.10 -8.22
CA LEU A 157 8.77 -34.78 -7.59
C LEU A 157 8.37 -36.14 -7.02
N ARG A 158 7.20 -36.24 -6.39
CA ARG A 158 6.64 -37.50 -5.89
C ARG A 158 6.35 -38.48 -7.02
N GLU A 159 5.73 -38.02 -8.11
CA GLU A 159 5.44 -38.83 -9.30
C GLU A 159 6.72 -39.33 -9.99
N LEU A 160 7.81 -38.56 -9.92
CA LEU A 160 9.15 -38.95 -10.39
C LEU A 160 9.95 -39.79 -9.38
N GLY A 161 9.38 -40.12 -8.21
CA GLY A 161 10.05 -40.92 -7.17
C GLY A 161 11.24 -40.23 -6.50
N ARG A 162 11.25 -38.89 -6.42
CA ARG A 162 12.32 -38.10 -5.80
C ARG A 162 12.01 -37.79 -4.33
N SER A 163 13.04 -37.78 -3.49
CA SER A 163 12.95 -37.56 -2.03
C SER A 163 12.76 -36.09 -1.62
N GLY A 164 13.06 -35.13 -2.51
CA GLY A 164 12.95 -33.70 -2.23
C GLY A 164 11.49 -33.23 -2.11
N HIS A 165 11.00 -33.07 -0.89
CA HIS A 165 9.74 -32.37 -0.62
C HIS A 165 10.00 -30.96 -0.08
N LEU A 166 9.56 -29.95 -0.82
CA LEU A 166 9.72 -28.54 -0.47
C LEU A 166 8.61 -28.07 0.45
N ILE A 167 8.97 -27.68 1.67
CA ILE A 167 8.03 -27.20 2.68
C ILE A 167 8.29 -25.71 2.91
N PRO A 168 7.31 -24.82 2.71
CA PRO A 168 7.47 -23.41 3.03
C PRO A 168 7.50 -23.20 4.56
N ILE A 169 8.50 -22.47 5.05
CA ILE A 169 8.58 -22.00 6.44
C ILE A 169 8.48 -20.49 6.42
N ARG A 170 7.42 -19.95 7.04
CA ARG A 170 7.03 -18.54 6.90
C ARG A 170 6.56 -17.90 8.19
N CYS A 171 6.91 -16.63 8.38
CA CYS A 171 6.35 -15.70 9.36
C CYS A 171 6.30 -14.28 8.76
N ALA A 172 5.83 -13.31 9.57
CA ALA A 172 5.81 -11.89 9.25
C ALA A 172 7.18 -11.20 9.19
N ASP A 173 8.26 -11.84 9.66
CA ASP A 173 9.62 -11.45 9.28
C ASP A 173 10.50 -12.70 9.12
N TYR A 174 11.35 -12.68 8.09
CA TYR A 174 12.32 -13.74 7.86
C TYR A 174 13.56 -13.44 8.70
N ALA A 175 14.22 -14.47 9.20
CA ALA A 175 15.29 -14.39 10.20
C ALA A 175 14.81 -13.98 11.60
N SER A 176 13.50 -14.00 11.87
CA SER A 176 12.98 -13.87 13.23
C SER A 176 13.16 -15.17 14.04
N LYS A 177 13.20 -15.03 15.37
CA LYS A 177 13.19 -16.16 16.32
C LYS A 177 12.01 -17.10 16.06
N ALA A 178 10.83 -16.55 15.76
CA ALA A 178 9.64 -17.32 15.44
C ALA A 178 9.85 -18.22 14.21
N THR A 179 10.43 -17.69 13.13
CA THR A 179 10.69 -18.47 11.92
C THR A 179 11.77 -19.53 12.14
N ALA A 180 12.82 -19.22 12.90
CA ALA A 180 13.85 -20.19 13.28
C ALA A 180 13.28 -21.36 14.11
N ARG A 181 12.38 -21.07 15.08
CA ARG A 181 11.68 -22.09 15.87
C ARG A 181 10.82 -23.01 15.00
N LYS A 182 10.06 -22.45 14.04
CA LYS A 182 9.26 -23.24 13.10
C LYS A 182 10.15 -24.19 12.29
N LEU A 183 11.26 -23.68 11.76
CA LEU A 183 12.22 -24.50 11.02
C LEU A 183 12.83 -25.59 11.91
N ALA A 184 13.30 -25.25 13.12
CA ALA A 184 13.90 -26.21 14.05
C ALA A 184 12.93 -27.34 14.44
N LYS A 185 11.64 -27.04 14.63
CA LYS A 185 10.63 -28.08 14.86
C LYS A 185 10.44 -28.98 13.64
N ALA A 186 10.31 -28.40 12.45
CA ALA A 186 10.17 -29.17 11.23
C ALA A 186 11.37 -30.11 11.03
N ILE A 187 12.58 -29.63 11.31
CA ILE A 187 13.82 -30.44 11.31
C ILE A 187 13.74 -31.56 12.35
N ALA A 188 13.37 -31.26 13.60
CA ALA A 188 13.26 -32.25 14.67
C ALA A 188 12.29 -33.40 14.33
N GLY A 189 11.24 -33.11 13.56
CA GLY A 189 10.23 -34.07 13.12
C GLY A 189 10.67 -35.04 12.01
N LEU A 190 11.86 -34.90 11.41
CA LEU A 190 12.35 -35.86 10.42
C LEU A 190 12.65 -37.23 11.05
N GLY A 191 12.14 -38.29 10.41
CA GLY A 191 12.51 -39.67 10.70
C GLY A 191 13.96 -39.98 10.32
N MET A 192 14.50 -41.10 10.80
CA MET A 192 15.85 -41.53 10.42
C MET A 192 15.88 -41.93 8.95
N GLY A 193 16.83 -41.40 8.18
CA GLY A 193 16.92 -41.57 6.73
C GLY A 193 16.01 -40.64 5.93
N ASP A 194 15.19 -39.80 6.58
CA ASP A 194 14.35 -38.85 5.88
C ASP A 194 15.16 -37.64 5.41
N ARG A 195 14.74 -37.11 4.26
CA ARG A 195 15.26 -35.87 3.69
C ARG A 195 14.11 -34.94 3.29
N ARG A 196 14.22 -33.66 3.64
CA ARG A 196 13.23 -32.62 3.34
C ARG A 196 13.95 -31.34 2.94
N GLN A 197 13.28 -30.53 2.12
CA GLN A 197 13.78 -29.22 1.75
C GLN A 197 12.86 -28.15 2.30
N TYR A 198 13.42 -27.06 2.81
CA TYR A 198 12.65 -25.96 3.38
C TYR A 198 12.92 -24.66 2.64
N LEU A 199 11.83 -23.94 2.34
CA LEU A 199 11.88 -22.61 1.76
C LEU A 199 11.57 -21.58 2.86
N TYR A 200 12.61 -20.92 3.35
CA TYR A 200 12.53 -19.99 4.48
C TYR A 200 12.33 -18.56 3.97
N SER A 201 11.12 -18.01 4.17
CA SER A 201 10.72 -16.73 3.59
C SER A 201 9.83 -15.89 4.53
N HIS A 202 9.65 -14.62 4.18
CA HIS A 202 8.69 -13.70 4.82
C HIS A 202 7.42 -13.57 3.96
N LEU A 203 6.27 -13.29 4.59
CA LEU A 203 4.99 -13.02 3.92
C LEU A 203 5.05 -11.95 2.83
N ASN A 204 5.65 -10.79 3.12
CA ASN A 204 5.74 -9.65 2.18
C ASN A 204 7.18 -9.45 1.66
N GLY A 205 8.02 -10.46 1.80
CA GLY A 205 9.45 -10.36 1.53
C GLY A 205 9.80 -10.96 0.18
N ASN A 206 10.67 -10.26 -0.53
CA ASN A 206 11.13 -10.65 -1.86
C ASN A 206 12.28 -11.66 -1.80
N HIS A 207 12.85 -11.85 -0.61
CA HIS A 207 14.02 -12.68 -0.35
C HIS A 207 13.67 -14.03 0.28
N THR A 208 14.51 -15.05 0.05
CA THR A 208 14.25 -16.43 0.48
C THR A 208 15.53 -17.24 0.62
N ILE A 209 15.64 -17.96 1.74
CA ILE A 209 16.76 -18.88 2.04
C ILE A 209 16.30 -20.32 1.81
N GLY A 210 17.15 -21.14 1.19
CA GLY A 210 16.86 -22.55 0.94
C GLY A 210 17.60 -23.45 1.91
N PHE A 211 16.92 -24.42 2.49
CA PHE A 211 17.53 -25.47 3.31
C PHE A 211 17.28 -26.84 2.69
N ASP A 212 18.30 -27.67 2.65
CA ASP A 212 18.23 -29.09 2.36
C ASP A 212 18.67 -29.84 3.62
N VAL A 213 17.75 -30.62 4.21
CA VAL A 213 17.95 -31.24 5.51
C VAL A 213 17.71 -32.73 5.41
N GLU A 214 18.69 -33.48 5.87
CA GLU A 214 18.63 -34.92 5.99
C GLU A 214 18.94 -35.34 7.44
N ARG A 215 18.24 -36.36 7.93
CA ARG A 215 18.64 -37.04 9.15
C ARG A 215 19.29 -38.36 8.77
N ASP A 216 20.60 -38.45 8.96
CA ASP A 216 21.33 -39.65 8.57
C ASP A 216 20.96 -40.87 9.45
N ARG A 217 21.46 -42.04 9.05
CA ARG A 217 21.21 -43.31 9.77
C ARG A 217 21.83 -43.34 11.17
N SER A 218 22.79 -42.47 11.48
CA SER A 218 23.37 -42.30 12.82
C SER A 218 22.54 -41.37 13.72
N GLY A 219 21.49 -40.76 13.16
CA GLY A 219 20.60 -39.84 13.84
C GLY A 219 21.12 -38.40 13.88
N VAL A 220 22.18 -38.07 13.13
CA VAL A 220 22.72 -36.70 13.00
C VAL A 220 21.99 -35.96 11.88
N TYR A 221 21.58 -34.73 12.15
CA TYR A 221 20.95 -33.88 11.15
C TYR A 221 22.02 -33.17 10.32
N LYS A 222 22.05 -33.46 9.01
CA LYS A 222 22.89 -32.79 8.01
C LYS A 222 22.07 -31.67 7.37
N ILE A 223 22.43 -30.42 7.64
CA ILE A 223 21.68 -29.23 7.20
C ILE A 223 22.55 -28.45 6.23
N PHE A 224 22.18 -28.43 4.96
CA PHE A 224 22.79 -27.55 3.98
C PHE A 224 21.91 -26.32 3.74
N CYS A 225 22.49 -25.13 3.88
CA CYS A 225 21.82 -23.85 3.66
C CYS A 225 22.38 -23.14 2.42
N PHE A 226 21.50 -22.61 1.59
CA PHE A 226 21.84 -21.83 0.41
C PHE A 226 21.14 -20.48 0.43
N GLU A 227 21.92 -19.42 0.23
CA GLU A 227 21.40 -18.07 0.11
C GLU A 227 22.01 -17.33 -1.08
N SER A 228 21.13 -16.61 -1.79
CA SER A 228 21.39 -16.21 -3.16
C SER A 228 21.99 -14.80 -3.32
N ALA A 229 21.75 -13.90 -2.36
CA ALA A 229 22.01 -12.46 -2.44
C ALA A 229 23.15 -11.96 -1.51
N ALA A 230 23.61 -12.80 -0.57
CA ALA A 230 24.40 -12.43 0.61
C ALA A 230 23.68 -11.44 1.54
N ASP A 231 22.38 -11.65 1.75
CA ASP A 231 21.61 -10.90 2.73
C ASP A 231 22.17 -11.09 4.16
N PRO A 232 22.48 -10.00 4.91
CA PRO A 232 22.92 -10.08 6.30
C PRO A 232 21.98 -10.90 7.21
N LYS A 233 20.65 -10.86 6.97
CA LYS A 233 19.65 -11.63 7.73
C LYS A 233 19.88 -13.15 7.64
N HIS A 234 20.59 -13.63 6.63
CA HIS A 234 20.98 -15.04 6.54
C HIS A 234 21.84 -15.49 7.73
N MET A 235 22.81 -14.68 8.13
CA MET A 235 23.69 -15.02 9.26
C MET A 235 22.93 -15.06 10.58
N GLU A 236 21.98 -14.13 10.77
CA GLU A 236 21.08 -14.16 11.92
C GLU A 236 20.20 -15.42 11.90
N ALA A 237 19.59 -15.75 10.76
CA ALA A 237 18.74 -16.94 10.64
C ALA A 237 19.50 -18.22 11.00
N LEU A 238 20.76 -18.33 10.60
CA LEU A 238 21.64 -19.45 10.92
C LEU A 238 22.02 -19.51 12.40
N ASP A 239 22.40 -18.38 13.02
CA ASP A 239 22.73 -18.33 14.46
C ASP A 239 21.50 -18.70 15.31
N LEU A 240 20.33 -18.18 14.96
CA LEU A 240 19.07 -18.51 15.62
C LEU A 240 18.69 -19.98 15.44
N LEU A 241 18.85 -20.54 14.24
CA LEU A 241 18.60 -21.96 13.99
C LEU A 241 19.55 -22.83 14.83
N TYR A 242 20.83 -22.49 14.88
CA TYR A 242 21.83 -23.20 15.70
C TYR A 242 21.40 -23.24 17.18
N LYS A 243 21.01 -22.08 17.73
CA LYS A 243 20.51 -21.95 19.11
C LYS A 243 19.29 -22.82 19.37
N GLU A 244 18.29 -22.80 18.48
CA GLU A 244 17.06 -23.56 18.66
C GLU A 244 17.27 -25.07 18.51
N LEU A 245 18.13 -25.54 17.60
CA LEU A 245 18.48 -26.96 17.49
C LEU A 245 19.28 -27.45 18.71
N THR A 246 20.21 -26.63 19.22
CA THR A 246 20.99 -26.94 20.43
C THR A 246 20.08 -27.04 21.65
N LYS A 247 19.14 -26.09 21.80
CA LYS A 247 18.14 -26.09 22.88
C LYS A 247 17.28 -27.36 22.87
N LYS A 248 17.04 -27.94 21.69
CA LYS A 248 16.31 -29.22 21.52
C LYS A 248 17.18 -30.47 21.74
N GLY A 249 18.48 -30.32 22.05
CA GLY A 249 19.38 -31.43 22.29
C GLY A 249 19.69 -32.28 21.06
N LEU A 250 19.53 -31.73 19.85
CA LEU A 250 19.75 -32.45 18.60
C LEU A 250 21.25 -32.49 18.26
N LYS A 251 21.70 -33.58 17.64
CA LYS A 251 23.05 -33.68 17.04
C LYS A 251 22.95 -33.24 15.59
N PHE A 252 23.68 -32.19 15.19
CA PHE A 252 23.54 -31.63 13.85
C PHE A 252 24.86 -31.04 13.33
N GLU A 253 24.94 -30.90 12.01
CA GLU A 253 26.00 -30.22 11.28
C GLU A 253 25.37 -29.24 10.27
N ILE A 254 25.81 -27.99 10.28
CA ILE A 254 25.33 -26.96 9.34
C ILE A 254 26.46 -26.58 8.40
N LYS A 255 26.25 -26.80 7.10
CA LYS A 255 27.06 -26.25 6.01
C LYS A 255 26.25 -25.18 5.28
N THR A 256 26.87 -24.06 4.92
CA THR A 256 26.14 -22.97 4.24
C THR A 256 26.95 -22.36 3.09
N CYS A 257 26.26 -21.92 2.04
CA CYS A 257 26.84 -21.17 0.93
C CYS A 257 26.11 -19.83 0.73
N GLN A 258 26.85 -18.72 0.80
CA GLN A 258 26.42 -17.40 0.33
C GLN A 258 26.94 -17.19 -1.09
N SER A 259 26.05 -17.24 -2.07
CA SER A 259 26.48 -17.27 -3.47
C SER A 259 26.71 -15.88 -4.08
N GLN A 260 26.00 -14.84 -3.64
CA GLN A 260 25.93 -13.52 -4.30
C GLN A 260 25.55 -13.58 -5.80
N LEU A 261 25.04 -14.72 -6.27
CA LEU A 261 24.71 -14.95 -7.68
C LEU A 261 23.38 -14.30 -8.10
N GLN A 262 22.57 -13.91 -7.12
CA GLN A 262 21.27 -13.32 -7.29
C GLN A 262 21.08 -12.15 -6.32
N LYS A 263 21.43 -10.94 -6.75
CA LYS A 263 21.23 -9.70 -5.97
C LYS A 263 19.88 -9.02 -6.25
N ASP A 264 19.15 -9.51 -7.24
CA ASP A 264 17.86 -8.98 -7.61
C ASP A 264 16.75 -9.64 -6.77
N GLU A 265 16.09 -8.80 -5.96
CA GLU A 265 14.94 -9.16 -5.14
C GLU A 265 13.81 -9.80 -5.94
N TYR A 266 13.65 -9.49 -7.24
CA TYR A 266 12.57 -10.05 -8.05
C TYR A 266 12.65 -11.57 -8.14
N ASN A 267 13.85 -12.14 -8.18
CA ASN A 267 14.09 -13.51 -8.62
C ASN A 267 14.67 -14.44 -7.55
N CYS A 268 14.89 -13.95 -6.32
CA CYS A 268 15.47 -14.73 -5.22
C CYS A 268 14.70 -16.04 -4.97
N SER A 269 13.37 -15.99 -4.85
CA SER A 269 12.54 -17.18 -4.58
C SER A 269 12.61 -18.22 -5.71
N VAL A 270 12.53 -17.80 -6.97
CA VAL A 270 12.66 -18.67 -8.16
C VAL A 270 14.04 -19.30 -8.22
N TYR A 271 15.08 -18.52 -7.92
CA TYR A 271 16.46 -18.98 -7.91
C TYR A 271 16.70 -20.02 -6.82
N THR A 272 16.33 -19.71 -5.57
CA THR A 272 16.45 -20.63 -4.43
C THR A 272 15.71 -21.94 -4.68
N MET A 273 14.48 -21.88 -5.22
CA MET A 273 13.76 -23.09 -5.63
C MET A 273 14.49 -23.89 -6.71
N ALA A 274 15.14 -23.22 -7.67
CA ALA A 274 15.89 -23.89 -8.74
C ALA A 274 17.14 -24.59 -8.20
N VAL A 275 17.83 -23.98 -7.22
CA VAL A 275 18.98 -24.58 -6.53
C VAL A 275 18.57 -25.80 -5.73
N LEU A 276 17.54 -25.70 -4.88
CA LEU A 276 17.04 -26.85 -4.12
C LEU A 276 16.63 -28.00 -5.05
N SER A 277 16.03 -27.68 -6.20
CA SER A 277 15.74 -28.69 -7.24
C SER A 277 16.95 -29.37 -7.84
N GLU A 278 18.09 -28.71 -7.90
CA GLU A 278 19.33 -29.31 -8.38
C GLU A 278 19.92 -30.20 -7.29
N LEU A 279 19.96 -29.70 -6.04
CA LEU A 279 20.43 -30.45 -4.88
C LEU A 279 19.62 -31.73 -4.63
N SER A 280 18.31 -31.72 -4.89
CA SER A 280 17.43 -32.89 -4.73
C SER A 280 17.74 -34.06 -5.68
N LYS A 281 18.68 -33.89 -6.63
CA LYS A 281 19.09 -34.94 -7.57
C LYS A 281 20.29 -35.74 -7.11
N TYR A 282 21.02 -35.21 -6.14
CA TYR A 282 22.10 -35.92 -5.46
C TYR A 282 21.47 -36.79 -4.39
N ASP A 283 22.01 -37.99 -4.15
CA ASP A 283 21.48 -38.89 -3.12
C ASP A 283 21.63 -38.24 -1.73
N HIS A 284 22.84 -37.74 -1.45
CA HIS A 284 23.17 -36.93 -0.29
C HIS A 284 23.95 -35.68 -0.72
N VAL A 285 23.52 -34.48 -0.30
CA VAL A 285 24.21 -33.23 -0.68
C VAL A 285 25.60 -33.15 -0.05
N PHE A 286 25.74 -33.64 1.18
CA PHE A 286 26.99 -33.59 1.93
C PHE A 286 28.10 -34.43 1.29
N ASP A 287 27.77 -35.48 0.54
CA ASP A 287 28.73 -36.32 -0.18
C ASP A 287 29.38 -35.62 -1.37
N TYR A 288 28.74 -34.56 -1.88
CA TYR A 288 29.29 -33.72 -2.94
C TYR A 288 30.15 -32.57 -2.37
N LEU A 289 29.74 -32.03 -1.22
CA LEU A 289 30.40 -30.87 -0.61
C LEU A 289 31.74 -31.27 0.02
N PRO A 290 32.78 -30.41 -0.05
CA PRO A 290 34.08 -30.73 0.54
C PRO A 290 33.99 -31.01 2.04
N GLU A 291 34.75 -32.00 2.52
CA GLU A 291 34.89 -32.32 3.95
C GLU A 291 35.68 -31.24 4.70
N GLN A 292 36.80 -30.80 4.11
CA GLN A 292 37.61 -29.69 4.60
C GLN A 292 37.54 -28.55 3.58
N SER A 293 36.74 -27.53 3.90
CA SER A 293 36.71 -26.27 3.17
C SER A 293 37.90 -25.43 3.60
N GLU A 294 38.64 -24.83 2.66
CA GLU A 294 39.38 -23.61 2.99
C GLU A 294 38.32 -22.52 3.21
N GLU A 295 37.75 -22.49 4.41
CA GLU A 295 36.58 -21.67 4.72
C GLU A 295 36.78 -20.21 4.29
N GLU A 296 35.68 -19.53 3.98
CA GLU A 296 35.70 -18.08 3.81
C GLU A 296 35.95 -17.44 5.21
N LEU A 297 37.23 -17.39 5.62
CA LEU A 297 37.68 -16.97 6.95
C LEU A 297 37.08 -15.62 7.39
N SER A 298 36.80 -14.75 6.42
CA SER A 298 36.18 -13.44 6.65
C SER A 298 34.75 -13.54 7.18
N LEU A 299 33.94 -14.52 6.76
CA LEU A 299 32.57 -14.72 7.25
C LEU A 299 32.57 -15.38 8.62
N LYS A 300 33.46 -16.35 8.84
CA LYS A 300 33.65 -17.02 10.14
C LYS A 300 34.08 -16.06 11.25
N ALA A 301 34.84 -15.01 10.90
CA ALA A 301 35.31 -13.99 11.84
C ALA A 301 34.26 -12.92 12.18
N LYS A 302 33.13 -12.83 11.46
CA LYS A 302 32.10 -11.81 11.72
C LYS A 302 31.34 -12.10 13.01
N LYS A 303 31.59 -11.33 14.06
CA LYS A 303 30.88 -11.44 15.35
C LYS A 303 29.65 -10.54 15.49
N GLU A 304 29.51 -9.56 14.59
CA GLU A 304 28.39 -8.62 14.58
C GLU A 304 28.00 -8.28 13.14
N ILE A 305 26.70 -8.13 12.89
CA ILE A 305 26.14 -7.63 11.63
C ILE A 305 25.15 -6.49 11.89
N GLU A 306 24.91 -5.68 10.87
CA GLU A 306 23.93 -4.61 10.90
C GLU A 306 22.77 -4.96 9.96
N ILE A 307 21.52 -4.81 10.45
CA ILE A 307 20.29 -5.13 9.73
C ILE A 307 19.42 -3.88 9.65
N GLU A 308 18.93 -3.57 8.46
CA GLU A 308 18.01 -2.46 8.22
C GLU A 308 16.57 -2.87 8.60
N GLU A 309 15.92 -2.10 9.48
CA GLU A 309 14.52 -2.31 9.90
C GLU A 309 13.55 -1.30 9.25
N GLY A 310 14.08 -0.38 8.42
CA GLY A 310 13.33 0.63 7.69
C GLY A 310 14.27 1.73 7.16
N TYR A 311 13.70 2.78 6.56
CA TYR A 311 14.48 3.84 5.88
C TYR A 311 15.50 4.59 6.76
N ALA A 312 15.37 4.55 8.09
CA ALA A 312 16.23 5.30 9.00
C ALA A 312 16.74 4.51 10.21
N LYS A 313 16.34 3.24 10.38
CA LYS A 313 16.67 2.43 11.56
C LYS A 313 17.51 1.23 11.18
N LYS A 314 18.63 1.07 11.87
CA LYS A 314 19.52 -0.08 11.75
C LYS A 314 19.71 -0.70 13.13
N ARG A 315 19.62 -2.02 13.22
CA ARG A 315 19.93 -2.76 14.44
C ARG A 315 21.21 -3.57 14.28
N LYS A 316 21.97 -3.67 15.36
CA LYS A 316 23.16 -4.50 15.44
C LYS A 316 22.81 -5.85 16.05
N VAL A 317 23.28 -6.93 15.42
CA VAL A 317 23.04 -8.30 15.86
C VAL A 317 24.36 -8.98 16.14
N LYS A 318 24.51 -9.51 17.36
CA LYS A 318 25.65 -10.33 17.74
C LYS A 318 25.43 -11.77 17.29
N LEU A 319 26.46 -12.35 16.66
CA LEU A 319 26.46 -13.71 16.14
C LEU A 319 27.33 -14.59 17.04
N GLU A 320 26.70 -15.48 17.81
CA GLU A 320 27.37 -16.25 18.88
C GLU A 320 27.86 -17.63 18.43
N ASN A 321 27.26 -18.20 17.39
CA ASN A 321 27.53 -19.56 16.93
C ASN A 321 28.01 -19.63 15.48
N ILE A 322 28.27 -18.49 14.85
CA ILE A 322 28.65 -18.43 13.43
C ILE A 322 29.98 -19.14 13.16
N GLU A 323 30.90 -19.18 14.14
CA GLU A 323 32.14 -19.94 14.02
C GLU A 323 31.96 -21.46 13.99
N LYS A 324 30.78 -21.95 14.43
CA LYS A 324 30.43 -23.38 14.46
C LYS A 324 29.76 -23.83 13.17
N ILE A 325 29.56 -22.91 12.22
CA ILE A 325 28.93 -23.18 10.93
C ILE A 325 30.03 -23.23 9.87
N THR A 326 30.00 -24.29 9.06
CA THR A 326 30.98 -24.47 7.98
C THR A 326 30.54 -23.71 6.74
N TRP A 327 31.41 -22.83 6.24
CA TRP A 327 31.14 -22.01 5.06
C TRP A 327 31.73 -22.65 3.81
N VAL A 328 30.86 -22.89 2.83
CA VAL A 328 31.16 -23.49 1.53
C VAL A 328 31.31 -22.39 0.49
N ARG A 329 32.42 -22.39 -0.24
CA ARG A 329 32.65 -21.42 -1.33
C ARG A 329 31.71 -21.70 -2.48
N LEU A 330 31.31 -20.66 -3.20
CA LEU A 330 30.51 -20.83 -4.41
C LEU A 330 31.20 -21.72 -5.46
N SER A 331 32.53 -21.69 -5.54
CA SER A 331 33.32 -22.53 -6.45
C SER A 331 33.22 -24.03 -6.17
N ASP A 332 32.77 -24.41 -4.98
CA ASP A 332 32.59 -25.81 -4.58
C ASP A 332 31.13 -26.28 -4.77
N MET A 333 30.26 -25.39 -5.27
CA MET A 333 28.88 -25.75 -5.60
C MET A 333 28.80 -26.40 -6.99
N PRO A 334 27.77 -27.23 -7.24
CA PRO A 334 27.55 -27.82 -8.56
C PRO A 334 27.59 -26.76 -9.67
N THR A 335 28.27 -27.06 -10.78
CA THR A 335 28.43 -26.13 -11.91
C THR A 335 27.10 -25.56 -12.40
N LYS A 336 26.01 -26.33 -12.34
CA LYS A 336 24.67 -25.81 -12.65
C LYS A 336 24.22 -24.70 -11.71
N VAL A 337 24.48 -24.80 -10.41
CA VAL A 337 24.18 -23.72 -9.45
C VAL A 337 24.92 -22.44 -9.86
N ILE A 338 26.21 -22.56 -10.18
CA ILE A 338 27.03 -21.44 -10.66
C ILE A 338 26.46 -20.85 -11.97
N ALA A 339 26.11 -21.73 -12.92
CA ALA A 339 25.60 -21.36 -14.24
C ALA A 339 24.21 -20.70 -14.21
N MET A 340 23.48 -20.75 -13.09
CA MET A 340 22.21 -20.04 -12.96
C MET A 340 22.37 -18.54 -12.63
N GLY A 341 23.59 -18.08 -12.33
CA GLY A 341 23.88 -16.71 -11.91
C GLY A 341 23.45 -15.60 -12.89
N GLN A 342 23.16 -14.41 -12.35
CA GLN A 342 22.67 -13.28 -13.16
C GLN A 342 23.76 -12.49 -13.91
N SER A 343 25.03 -12.67 -13.56
CA SER A 343 26.15 -12.02 -14.24
C SER A 343 27.06 -13.10 -14.85
N TYR A 344 27.20 -13.07 -16.18
CA TYR A 344 28.13 -13.96 -16.87
C TYR A 344 29.58 -13.73 -16.44
N GLN A 345 29.94 -12.51 -16.06
CA GLN A 345 31.27 -12.21 -15.51
C GLN A 345 31.46 -12.87 -14.13
N ALA A 346 30.46 -12.78 -13.24
CA ALA A 346 30.52 -13.44 -11.94
C ALA A 346 30.54 -14.97 -12.10
N MET A 347 29.75 -15.50 -13.05
CA MET A 347 29.78 -16.91 -13.43
C MET A 347 31.17 -17.34 -13.91
N GLU A 348 31.79 -16.58 -14.83
CA GLU A 348 33.13 -16.89 -15.34
C GLU A 348 34.17 -16.95 -14.22
N GLN A 349 34.15 -15.96 -13.32
CA GLN A 349 35.04 -15.87 -12.16
C GLN A 349 34.85 -17.07 -11.20
N ALA A 350 33.61 -17.47 -10.95
CA ALA A 350 33.31 -18.64 -10.12
C ALA A 350 33.75 -19.95 -10.77
N LEU A 351 33.52 -20.12 -12.09
CA LEU A 351 33.95 -21.29 -12.84
C LEU A 351 35.48 -21.41 -12.91
N LYS A 352 36.22 -20.29 -13.07
CA LYS A 352 37.70 -20.28 -13.03
C LYS A 352 38.27 -20.84 -11.73
N LYS A 353 37.54 -20.65 -10.62
CA LYS A 353 37.95 -21.09 -9.27
C LYS A 353 37.42 -22.49 -8.92
N SER A 354 36.49 -23.04 -9.72
CA SER A 354 35.85 -24.32 -9.44
C SER A 354 36.80 -25.49 -9.71
N LYS A 355 37.06 -26.30 -8.69
CA LYS A 355 37.95 -27.48 -8.80
C LYS A 355 37.38 -28.57 -9.72
N ASP A 356 36.06 -28.70 -9.76
CA ASP A 356 35.35 -29.66 -10.61
C ASP A 356 35.13 -29.18 -12.05
N PHE A 357 35.58 -27.95 -12.38
CA PHE A 357 35.40 -27.34 -13.70
C PHE A 357 36.69 -27.42 -14.54
N ASP A 358 36.64 -28.13 -15.66
CA ASP A 358 37.80 -28.47 -16.50
C ASP A 358 37.65 -28.04 -17.98
N LEU A 359 36.60 -27.29 -18.30
CA LEU A 359 36.46 -26.60 -19.59
C LEU A 359 37.02 -25.18 -19.52
N ASP A 360 37.15 -24.54 -20.69
CA ASP A 360 37.39 -23.10 -20.75
C ASP A 360 36.09 -22.36 -20.33
N PRO A 361 36.11 -21.54 -19.25
CA PRO A 361 34.95 -20.78 -18.80
C PRO A 361 34.35 -19.88 -19.87
N ALA A 362 35.17 -19.27 -20.74
CA ALA A 362 34.70 -18.38 -21.80
C ALA A 362 33.90 -19.17 -22.86
N VAL A 363 34.39 -20.35 -23.24
CA VAL A 363 33.71 -21.25 -24.18
C VAL A 363 32.40 -21.76 -23.59
N PHE A 364 32.40 -22.16 -22.32
CA PHE A 364 31.17 -22.58 -21.62
C PHE A 364 30.12 -21.47 -21.60
N ILE A 365 30.53 -20.23 -21.31
CA ILE A 365 29.63 -19.07 -21.31
C ILE A 365 29.05 -18.80 -22.71
N GLN A 366 29.85 -18.90 -23.76
CA GLN A 366 29.35 -18.71 -25.12
C GLN A 366 28.30 -19.77 -25.50
N LEU A 367 28.56 -21.04 -25.17
CA LEU A 367 27.59 -22.13 -25.38
C LEU A 367 26.33 -21.91 -24.54
N HIS A 368 26.48 -21.45 -23.30
CA HIS A 368 25.36 -21.15 -22.41
C HIS A 368 24.50 -19.99 -22.95
N LYS A 369 25.12 -18.88 -23.36
CA LYS A 369 24.46 -17.74 -24.00
C LYS A 369 23.70 -18.17 -25.26
N LYS A 370 24.31 -19.00 -26.11
CA LYS A 370 23.70 -19.53 -27.33
C LYS A 370 22.47 -20.40 -27.01
N LYS A 371 22.61 -21.32 -26.04
CA LYS A 371 21.53 -22.24 -25.63
C LYS A 371 20.30 -21.50 -25.09
N TYR A 372 20.52 -20.41 -24.37
CA TYR A 372 19.46 -19.62 -23.76
C TYR A 372 19.16 -18.32 -24.52
N HIS A 373 19.59 -18.19 -25.79
CA HIS A 373 19.30 -17.03 -26.64
C HIS A 373 19.54 -15.68 -25.93
N PHE A 374 20.65 -15.58 -25.20
CA PHE A 374 20.97 -14.38 -24.45
C PHE A 374 21.31 -13.22 -25.41
N ASP A 375 20.68 -12.07 -25.18
CA ASP A 375 20.87 -10.86 -25.95
C ASP A 375 21.36 -9.75 -25.01
N GLN A 376 22.54 -9.21 -25.31
CA GLN A 376 23.17 -8.17 -24.51
C GLN A 376 22.33 -6.88 -24.47
N SER A 377 21.61 -6.56 -25.56
CA SER A 377 20.73 -5.38 -25.61
C SER A 377 19.47 -5.55 -24.76
N ASN A 378 19.10 -6.80 -24.46
CA ASN A 378 17.95 -7.20 -23.67
C ASN A 378 18.37 -8.07 -22.47
N GLU A 379 19.45 -7.67 -21.80
CA GLU A 379 20.11 -8.46 -20.76
C GLU A 379 19.13 -8.96 -19.70
N ASN A 380 18.25 -8.08 -19.24
CA ASN A 380 17.31 -8.39 -18.17
C ASN A 380 16.25 -9.42 -18.61
N SER A 381 15.68 -9.34 -19.81
CA SER A 381 14.63 -10.29 -20.21
C SER A 381 15.20 -11.64 -20.70
N THR A 382 16.48 -11.69 -21.08
CA THR A 382 17.11 -12.87 -21.70
C THR A 382 18.07 -13.63 -20.78
N LYS A 383 18.30 -13.16 -19.54
CA LYS A 383 19.01 -13.96 -18.52
C LYS A 383 18.27 -15.26 -18.21
N TYR A 384 19.03 -16.32 -17.96
CA TYR A 384 18.51 -17.67 -17.69
C TYR A 384 17.40 -17.70 -16.63
N ILE A 385 17.59 -17.04 -15.48
CA ILE A 385 16.59 -17.09 -14.40
C ILE A 385 15.29 -16.38 -14.76
N ASN A 386 15.35 -15.31 -15.55
CA ASN A 386 14.18 -14.55 -15.99
C ASN A 386 13.42 -15.31 -17.08
N GLN A 387 14.12 -16.01 -17.97
CA GLN A 387 13.50 -16.95 -18.90
C GLN A 387 12.83 -18.12 -18.16
N ARG A 388 13.45 -18.63 -17.09
CA ARG A 388 12.86 -19.69 -16.26
C ARG A 388 11.59 -19.20 -15.57
N ARG A 389 11.61 -17.99 -15.02
CA ARG A 389 10.43 -17.33 -14.45
C ARG A 389 9.32 -17.17 -15.48
N LYS A 390 9.66 -16.65 -16.67
CA LYS A 390 8.75 -16.55 -17.81
C LYS A 390 8.14 -17.90 -18.16
N HIS A 391 8.94 -18.96 -18.23
CA HIS A 391 8.46 -20.31 -18.52
C HIS A 391 7.49 -20.85 -17.45
N ILE A 392 7.73 -20.55 -16.17
CA ILE A 392 6.82 -20.91 -15.06
C ILE A 392 5.45 -20.28 -15.28
N VAL A 393 5.42 -18.97 -15.63
CA VAL A 393 4.18 -18.22 -15.88
C VAL A 393 3.51 -18.69 -17.16
N ASP A 394 4.25 -18.86 -18.26
CA ASP A 394 3.69 -19.33 -19.55
C ASP A 394 3.06 -20.73 -19.40
N LYS A 395 3.64 -21.61 -18.58
CA LYS A 395 3.04 -22.92 -18.29
C LYS A 395 1.82 -22.83 -17.38
N LEU A 396 1.80 -21.86 -16.47
CA LEU A 396 0.63 -21.58 -15.64
C LEU A 396 -0.51 -21.07 -16.52
N ASP A 397 -0.25 -20.10 -17.39
CA ASP A 397 -1.20 -19.53 -18.35
C ASP A 397 -1.92 -20.63 -19.15
N VAL A 398 -1.20 -21.64 -19.62
CA VAL A 398 -1.80 -22.76 -20.37
C VAL A 398 -2.60 -23.70 -19.46
N SER A 399 -2.08 -24.03 -18.28
CA SER A 399 -2.67 -25.05 -17.41
C SER A 399 -3.90 -24.54 -16.64
N ILE A 400 -3.96 -23.23 -16.38
CA ILE A 400 -4.98 -22.62 -15.52
C ILE A 400 -6.31 -22.37 -16.25
N GLN A 401 -6.30 -22.17 -17.57
CA GLN A 401 -7.53 -21.91 -18.33
C GLN A 401 -8.60 -23.00 -18.14
N PRO A 402 -8.33 -24.30 -18.36
CA PRO A 402 -9.35 -25.33 -18.16
C PRO A 402 -9.82 -25.42 -16.69
N ILE A 403 -8.94 -25.09 -15.74
CA ILE A 403 -9.29 -25.07 -14.31
C ILE A 403 -10.21 -23.89 -13.99
N LEU A 404 -9.91 -22.71 -14.54
CA LEU A 404 -10.75 -21.51 -14.42
C LEU A 404 -12.10 -21.69 -15.11
N GLU A 405 -12.15 -22.28 -16.30
CA GLU A 405 -13.40 -22.56 -17.02
C GLU A 405 -14.31 -23.50 -16.24
N LYS A 406 -13.74 -24.56 -15.65
CA LYS A 406 -14.48 -25.49 -14.78
C LYS A 406 -14.99 -24.78 -13.53
N SER A 407 -14.15 -23.99 -12.88
CA SER A 407 -14.50 -23.23 -11.68
C SER A 407 -15.56 -22.18 -11.97
N TYR A 408 -15.46 -21.49 -13.12
CA TYR A 408 -16.43 -20.52 -13.60
C TYR A 408 -17.78 -21.18 -13.90
N SER A 409 -17.77 -22.35 -14.53
CA SER A 409 -19.01 -23.10 -14.80
C SER A 409 -19.74 -23.51 -13.53
N LYS A 410 -19.02 -23.85 -12.46
CA LYS A 410 -19.60 -24.07 -11.12
C LYS A 410 -20.13 -22.76 -10.54
N PHE A 411 -19.37 -21.68 -10.66
CA PHE A 411 -19.74 -20.35 -10.17
C PHE A 411 -20.99 -19.77 -10.85
N LEU A 412 -21.15 -19.97 -12.16
CA LEU A 412 -22.34 -19.56 -12.92
C LEU A 412 -23.62 -20.30 -12.48
N LYS A 413 -23.52 -21.49 -11.88
CA LYS A 413 -24.69 -22.17 -11.31
C LYS A 413 -25.20 -21.46 -10.05
N GLU A 414 -24.32 -20.80 -9.31
CA GLU A 414 -24.67 -20.00 -8.13
C GLU A 414 -25.13 -18.58 -8.49
N LEU A 415 -24.80 -18.10 -9.70
CA LEU A 415 -25.12 -16.77 -10.21
C LEU A 415 -25.71 -16.87 -11.63
N PRO A 416 -26.92 -17.43 -11.80
CA PRO A 416 -27.52 -17.62 -13.13
C PRO A 416 -27.67 -16.32 -13.92
N LEU A 417 -27.87 -15.18 -13.26
CA LEU A 417 -27.95 -13.87 -13.93
C LEU A 417 -26.62 -13.45 -14.54
N LEU A 418 -25.48 -13.83 -13.96
CA LEU A 418 -24.16 -13.56 -14.53
C LEU A 418 -24.01 -14.25 -15.89
N ARG A 419 -24.54 -15.46 -16.04
CA ARG A 419 -24.52 -16.20 -17.31
C ARG A 419 -25.28 -15.44 -18.40
N LEU A 420 -26.46 -14.91 -18.07
CA LEU A 420 -27.25 -14.12 -19.03
C LEU A 420 -26.50 -12.84 -19.44
N ILE A 421 -25.82 -12.20 -18.49
CA ILE A 421 -24.99 -11.01 -18.76
C ILE A 421 -23.81 -11.37 -19.66
N ASP A 422 -23.12 -12.48 -19.40
CA ASP A 422 -22.03 -12.97 -20.25
C ASP A 422 -22.47 -13.28 -21.68
N GLU A 423 -23.71 -13.76 -21.85
CA GLU A 423 -24.36 -13.99 -23.16
C GLU A 423 -24.78 -12.68 -23.86
N GLY A 424 -24.47 -11.52 -23.27
CA GLY A 424 -24.74 -10.20 -23.83
C GLY A 424 -26.13 -9.64 -23.53
N LYS A 425 -26.89 -10.26 -22.63
CA LYS A 425 -28.23 -9.80 -22.22
C LYS A 425 -28.14 -8.90 -21.00
N VAL A 426 -29.14 -8.02 -20.81
CA VAL A 426 -29.34 -7.29 -19.56
C VAL A 426 -30.57 -7.88 -18.89
N PRO A 427 -30.42 -8.66 -17.81
CA PRO A 427 -31.55 -9.25 -17.10
C PRO A 427 -32.51 -8.19 -16.54
N ASP A 428 -33.75 -8.59 -16.36
CA ASP A 428 -34.75 -7.82 -15.61
C ASP A 428 -34.53 -8.07 -14.11
N PHE A 429 -33.67 -7.26 -13.48
CA PHE A 429 -33.26 -7.47 -12.09
C PHE A 429 -34.40 -7.25 -11.09
N GLU A 430 -35.38 -6.41 -11.41
CA GLU A 430 -36.58 -6.21 -10.59
C GLU A 430 -37.33 -7.55 -10.47
N LYS A 431 -37.66 -8.16 -11.62
CA LYS A 431 -38.35 -9.44 -11.66
C LYS A 431 -37.53 -10.59 -11.06
N GLU A 432 -36.24 -10.67 -11.39
CA GLU A 432 -35.40 -11.82 -11.04
C GLU A 432 -34.87 -11.78 -9.59
N ILE A 433 -34.75 -10.58 -9.00
CA ILE A 433 -34.19 -10.38 -7.65
C ILE A 433 -35.21 -9.73 -6.72
N THR A 434 -35.68 -8.52 -7.04
CA THR A 434 -36.53 -7.73 -6.15
C THR A 434 -37.87 -8.41 -5.86
N ASP A 435 -38.53 -8.93 -6.89
CA ASP A 435 -39.83 -9.61 -6.80
C ASP A 435 -39.72 -11.08 -6.37
N ASN A 436 -38.49 -11.59 -6.19
CA ASN A 436 -38.28 -12.99 -5.84
C ASN A 436 -38.68 -13.26 -4.38
N GLU A 437 -39.85 -13.84 -4.14
CA GLU A 437 -40.37 -14.13 -2.80
C GLU A 437 -39.58 -15.22 -2.05
N THR A 438 -38.75 -16.00 -2.74
CA THR A 438 -37.97 -17.08 -2.11
C THR A 438 -36.73 -16.59 -1.36
N MET A 439 -36.32 -15.33 -1.58
CA MET A 439 -35.16 -14.72 -0.95
C MET A 439 -35.60 -13.62 0.02
N SER A 440 -34.98 -13.58 1.19
CA SER A 440 -35.07 -12.43 2.10
C SER A 440 -34.38 -11.19 1.51
N VAL A 441 -34.69 -10.01 2.07
CA VAL A 441 -34.06 -8.74 1.63
C VAL A 441 -32.53 -8.80 1.75
N ASP A 442 -32.01 -9.38 2.83
CA ASP A 442 -30.56 -9.55 3.04
C ASP A 442 -29.93 -10.50 2.02
N GLU A 443 -30.59 -11.60 1.69
CA GLU A 443 -30.13 -12.53 0.66
C GLU A 443 -30.12 -11.87 -0.73
N LYS A 444 -31.13 -11.04 -1.05
CA LYS A 444 -31.19 -10.28 -2.30
C LYS A 444 -30.05 -9.28 -2.40
N MET A 445 -29.82 -8.51 -1.33
CA MET A 445 -28.72 -7.54 -1.28
C MET A 445 -27.35 -8.23 -1.41
N ALA A 446 -27.12 -9.33 -0.70
CA ALA A 446 -25.89 -10.12 -0.79
C ALA A 446 -25.69 -10.72 -2.20
N TYR A 447 -26.77 -11.17 -2.85
CA TYR A 447 -26.73 -11.67 -4.22
C TYR A 447 -26.36 -10.57 -5.22
N ILE A 448 -26.94 -9.36 -5.08
CA ILE A 448 -26.57 -8.19 -5.90
C ILE A 448 -25.10 -7.84 -5.68
N GLU A 449 -24.62 -7.79 -4.43
CA GLU A 449 -23.21 -7.52 -4.13
C GLU A 449 -22.29 -8.52 -4.82
N LYS A 450 -22.58 -9.83 -4.67
CA LYS A 450 -21.78 -10.89 -5.31
C LYS A 450 -21.76 -10.72 -6.83
N LEU A 451 -22.91 -10.46 -7.46
CA LEU A 451 -23.01 -10.27 -8.90
C LEU A 451 -22.28 -8.99 -9.37
N PHE A 452 -22.48 -7.88 -8.67
CA PHE A 452 -21.86 -6.58 -8.97
C PHE A 452 -20.34 -6.68 -8.86
N PHE A 453 -19.82 -7.22 -7.76
CA PHE A 453 -18.36 -7.27 -7.52
C PHE A 453 -17.63 -8.21 -8.45
N VAL A 454 -18.25 -9.31 -8.87
CA VAL A 454 -17.66 -10.19 -9.89
C VAL A 454 -17.46 -9.44 -11.21
N ILE A 455 -18.45 -8.64 -11.63
CA ILE A 455 -18.36 -7.86 -12.87
C ILE A 455 -17.28 -6.78 -12.72
N THR A 456 -17.25 -6.03 -11.62
CA THR A 456 -16.24 -4.97 -11.42
C THR A 456 -14.83 -5.54 -11.34
N GLU A 457 -14.62 -6.68 -10.68
CA GLU A 457 -13.32 -7.36 -10.63
C GLU A 457 -12.91 -7.90 -12.02
N LYS A 458 -13.84 -8.53 -12.76
CA LYS A 458 -13.59 -9.03 -14.13
C LYS A 458 -13.08 -7.93 -15.06
N TYR A 459 -13.60 -6.71 -14.91
CA TYR A 459 -13.25 -5.53 -15.73
C TYR A 459 -12.33 -4.53 -15.05
N LYS A 460 -11.85 -4.82 -13.83
CA LYS A 460 -10.94 -3.96 -13.03
C LYS A 460 -11.47 -2.54 -12.79
N ILE A 461 -12.78 -2.39 -12.55
CA ILE A 461 -13.43 -1.13 -12.20
C ILE A 461 -13.16 -0.86 -10.71
N ARG A 462 -12.53 0.27 -10.38
CA ARG A 462 -12.03 0.65 -9.04
C ARG A 462 -12.91 1.62 -8.27
N GLY A 463 -14.08 1.98 -8.81
CA GLY A 463 -15.11 2.73 -8.10
C GLY A 463 -15.02 4.22 -8.36
N SER A 464 -14.12 4.94 -7.67
CA SER A 464 -14.06 6.41 -7.70
C SER A 464 -12.91 6.99 -8.55
N PHE A 465 -11.96 6.16 -8.99
CA PHE A 465 -10.72 6.60 -9.63
C PHE A 465 -10.59 6.22 -11.11
N ASP A 466 -11.58 5.55 -11.67
CA ASP A 466 -11.51 5.07 -13.05
C ASP A 466 -11.61 6.24 -14.04
N SER A 467 -10.80 6.20 -15.10
CA SER A 467 -10.90 7.20 -16.18
C SER A 467 -12.01 6.82 -17.17
N PHE A 468 -12.48 7.79 -17.96
CA PHE A 468 -13.47 7.51 -19.00
C PHE A 468 -12.96 6.49 -20.03
N GLU A 469 -11.67 6.54 -20.35
CA GLU A 469 -10.99 5.64 -21.29
C GLU A 469 -10.91 4.20 -20.77
N GLU A 470 -10.94 4.00 -19.44
CA GLU A 470 -10.99 2.67 -18.84
C GLU A 470 -12.42 2.13 -18.86
N ILE A 471 -13.39 2.96 -18.46
CA ILE A 471 -14.81 2.58 -18.45
C ILE A 471 -15.33 2.30 -19.87
N SER A 472 -14.90 3.06 -20.88
CA SER A 472 -15.36 2.86 -22.27
C SER A 472 -14.91 1.55 -22.91
N LYS A 473 -13.94 0.84 -22.32
CA LYS A 473 -13.51 -0.51 -22.76
C LYS A 473 -14.44 -1.61 -22.26
N VAL A 474 -15.31 -1.32 -21.29
CA VAL A 474 -16.26 -2.29 -20.74
C VAL A 474 -17.45 -2.41 -21.69
N PRO A 475 -17.90 -3.64 -22.05
CA PRO A 475 -19.02 -3.79 -22.96
C PRO A 475 -20.31 -3.17 -22.39
N PRO A 476 -21.15 -2.52 -23.22
CA PRO A 476 -22.32 -1.76 -22.74
C PRO A 476 -23.29 -2.55 -21.87
N HIS A 477 -23.53 -3.83 -22.16
CA HIS A 477 -24.45 -4.66 -21.37
C HIS A 477 -23.98 -4.87 -19.92
N TYR A 478 -22.66 -4.94 -19.67
CA TYR A 478 -22.14 -4.99 -18.29
C TYR A 478 -22.32 -3.66 -17.58
N LEU A 479 -22.05 -2.54 -18.25
CA LEU A 479 -22.23 -1.20 -17.67
C LEU A 479 -23.70 -0.94 -17.33
N SER A 480 -24.61 -1.27 -18.25
CA SER A 480 -26.06 -1.21 -18.00
C SER A 480 -26.46 -2.10 -16.83
N SER A 481 -25.93 -3.33 -16.76
CA SER A 481 -26.19 -4.25 -15.66
C SER A 481 -25.71 -3.71 -14.31
N LEU A 482 -24.51 -3.13 -14.24
CA LEU A 482 -23.98 -2.52 -13.02
C LEU A 482 -24.85 -1.35 -12.54
N LEU A 483 -25.28 -0.46 -13.45
CA LEU A 483 -26.15 0.66 -13.10
C LEU A 483 -27.51 0.18 -12.55
N LEU A 484 -28.11 -0.85 -13.20
CA LEU A 484 -29.39 -1.41 -12.77
C LEU A 484 -29.27 -2.17 -11.43
N LEU A 485 -28.27 -3.04 -11.27
CA LEU A 485 -28.00 -3.73 -10.01
C LEU A 485 -27.83 -2.76 -8.84
N ARG A 486 -27.16 -1.63 -9.08
CA ARG A 486 -26.99 -0.59 -8.08
C ARG A 486 -28.31 0.11 -7.73
N ASN A 487 -29.20 0.30 -8.70
CA ASN A 487 -30.53 0.85 -8.47
C ASN A 487 -31.41 -0.13 -7.67
N GLU A 488 -31.41 -1.42 -8.01
CA GLU A 488 -32.10 -2.47 -7.23
C GLU A 488 -31.54 -2.57 -5.80
N TYR A 489 -30.23 -2.43 -5.63
CA TYR A 489 -29.62 -2.40 -4.30
C TYR A 489 -30.16 -1.24 -3.46
N LEU A 490 -30.29 -0.04 -4.05
CA LEU A 490 -30.85 1.12 -3.37
C LEU A 490 -32.33 0.93 -3.01
N LEU A 491 -33.10 0.29 -3.89
CA LEU A 491 -34.50 -0.09 -3.68
C LEU A 491 -34.65 -1.03 -2.47
N LEU A 492 -33.88 -2.11 -2.44
CA LEU A 492 -33.89 -3.06 -1.33
C LEU A 492 -33.43 -2.40 -0.02
N LEU A 493 -32.41 -1.54 -0.07
CA LEU A 493 -31.98 -0.78 1.10
C LEU A 493 -33.09 0.15 1.61
N ALA A 494 -33.86 0.79 0.72
CA ALA A 494 -34.99 1.64 1.12
C ALA A 494 -36.15 0.86 1.75
N SER A 495 -36.28 -0.44 1.42
CA SER A 495 -37.29 -1.32 2.03
C SER A 495 -36.98 -1.71 3.48
N LYS A 496 -35.73 -1.50 3.92
CA LYS A 496 -35.29 -1.77 5.30
C LYS A 496 -35.86 -0.75 6.29
N PRO A 497 -35.93 -1.09 7.59
CA PRO A 497 -36.26 -0.12 8.63
C PRO A 497 -35.33 1.10 8.61
N ARG A 498 -35.85 2.27 8.96
CA ARG A 498 -35.10 3.54 8.98
C ARG A 498 -33.80 3.47 9.75
N THR A 499 -33.79 2.78 10.88
CA THR A 499 -32.60 2.57 11.69
C THR A 499 -31.47 1.88 10.93
N GLU A 500 -31.81 0.89 10.09
CA GLU A 500 -30.83 0.10 9.33
C GLU A 500 -30.26 0.88 8.14
N TYR A 501 -31.09 1.52 7.33
CA TYR A 501 -30.57 2.28 6.19
C TYR A 501 -29.81 3.55 6.64
N GLU A 502 -30.21 4.17 7.76
CA GLU A 502 -29.44 5.28 8.34
C GLU A 502 -28.08 4.84 8.81
N GLU A 503 -28.00 3.69 9.50
CA GLU A 503 -26.74 3.10 9.94
C GLU A 503 -25.84 2.75 8.75
N PHE A 504 -26.44 2.18 7.69
CA PHE A 504 -25.73 1.89 6.45
C PHE A 504 -25.06 3.15 5.87
N PHE A 505 -25.80 4.25 5.69
CA PHE A 505 -25.23 5.48 5.16
C PHE A 505 -24.25 6.15 6.12
N LYS A 506 -24.43 5.98 7.44
CA LYS A 506 -23.48 6.49 8.46
C LYS A 506 -22.09 5.85 8.37
N ASN A 507 -22.03 4.57 8.01
CA ASN A 507 -20.80 3.77 8.05
C ASN A 507 -19.95 3.83 6.77
N LYS A 508 -20.28 4.69 5.80
CA LYS A 508 -19.52 4.91 4.54
C LYS A 508 -18.99 3.62 3.88
N PRO A 509 -19.86 2.67 3.47
CA PRO A 509 -19.42 1.35 3.05
C PRO A 509 -18.65 1.40 1.73
N ARG A 510 -17.31 1.39 1.82
CA ARG A 510 -16.40 1.29 0.66
C ARG A 510 -16.58 0.00 -0.13
N SER A 511 -17.24 -0.99 0.47
CA SER A 511 -17.58 -2.29 -0.11
C SER A 511 -19.03 -2.39 -0.57
N SER A 512 -19.70 -1.27 -0.89
CA SER A 512 -21.06 -1.26 -1.42
C SER A 512 -21.10 -0.94 -2.92
N PRO A 513 -22.04 -1.51 -3.69
CA PRO A 513 -22.35 -1.07 -5.06
C PRO A 513 -22.62 0.44 -5.18
N LEU A 514 -23.16 1.07 -4.12
CA LEU A 514 -23.47 2.51 -4.11
C LEU A 514 -22.22 3.41 -4.07
N PHE A 515 -21.05 2.87 -3.73
CA PHE A 515 -19.79 3.63 -3.71
C PHE A 515 -19.25 3.94 -5.12
N TYR A 516 -19.63 3.15 -6.12
CA TYR A 516 -19.06 3.23 -7.47
C TYR A 516 -19.60 4.42 -8.26
N LYS A 517 -18.70 5.22 -8.83
CA LYS A 517 -18.99 6.39 -9.67
C LYS A 517 -19.11 5.99 -11.13
N LEU A 518 -20.29 5.53 -11.52
CA LEU A 518 -20.54 4.98 -12.86
C LEU A 518 -21.27 5.97 -13.78
N GLU A 519 -22.12 6.84 -13.24
CA GLU A 519 -23.02 7.68 -14.05
C GLU A 519 -22.28 8.68 -14.93
N GLU A 520 -21.29 9.38 -14.39
CA GLU A 520 -20.61 10.45 -15.13
C GLU A 520 -20.00 9.93 -16.44
N HIS A 521 -19.40 8.73 -16.38
CA HIS A 521 -18.79 8.09 -17.53
C HIS A 521 -19.84 7.42 -18.43
N CYS A 522 -20.82 6.71 -17.86
CA CYS A 522 -21.85 6.02 -18.64
C CYS A 522 -22.77 6.97 -19.40
N LYS A 523 -23.01 8.20 -18.90
CA LYS A 523 -23.78 9.23 -19.61
C LYS A 523 -23.18 9.64 -20.95
N LYS A 524 -21.88 9.41 -21.15
CA LYS A 524 -21.18 9.69 -22.41
C LYS A 524 -21.30 8.53 -23.41
N ILE A 525 -21.93 7.42 -23.04
CA ILE A 525 -22.06 6.20 -23.85
C ILE A 525 -23.54 6.04 -24.25
N PRO A 526 -23.92 6.38 -25.50
CA PRO A 526 -25.34 6.41 -25.92
C PRO A 526 -26.11 5.11 -25.70
N SER A 527 -25.46 3.95 -25.80
CA SER A 527 -26.08 2.63 -25.59
C SER A 527 -26.44 2.32 -24.13
N VAL A 528 -25.95 3.11 -23.17
CA VAL A 528 -26.18 2.94 -21.73
C VAL A 528 -27.13 4.01 -21.16
N MET A 529 -27.42 5.08 -21.91
CA MET A 529 -28.10 6.30 -21.46
C MET A 529 -29.56 6.16 -20.95
N ARG A 530 -30.11 4.96 -20.85
CA ARG A 530 -31.53 4.73 -20.49
C ARG A 530 -31.77 4.39 -19.01
N VAL A 531 -30.72 4.28 -18.20
CA VAL A 531 -30.86 3.94 -16.77
C VAL A 531 -31.15 5.19 -15.94
N LYS A 532 -32.16 5.12 -15.07
CA LYS A 532 -32.53 6.19 -14.13
C LYS A 532 -31.35 6.53 -13.20
N SER A 533 -31.15 7.82 -12.94
CA SER A 533 -30.05 8.25 -12.06
C SER A 533 -30.31 7.83 -10.60
N LEU A 534 -29.25 7.43 -9.92
CA LEU A 534 -29.26 6.96 -8.54
C LEU A 534 -29.74 8.06 -7.60
N SER A 535 -29.34 9.31 -7.83
CA SER A 535 -29.82 10.46 -7.05
C SER A 535 -31.32 10.71 -7.22
N SER A 536 -31.86 10.55 -8.44
CA SER A 536 -33.31 10.65 -8.67
C SER A 536 -34.05 9.53 -7.94
N LEU A 537 -33.54 8.30 -8.04
CA LEU A 537 -34.14 7.14 -7.38
C LEU A 537 -34.09 7.28 -5.84
N PHE A 538 -32.97 7.75 -5.29
CA PHE A 538 -32.83 8.02 -3.85
C PHE A 538 -33.92 8.96 -3.32
N LYS A 539 -34.22 10.03 -4.05
CA LYS A 539 -35.24 11.02 -3.65
C LYS A 539 -36.66 10.46 -3.68
N GLU A 540 -36.92 9.48 -4.55
CA GLU A 540 -38.23 8.85 -4.67
C GLU A 540 -38.45 7.77 -3.62
N LEU A 541 -37.40 6.99 -3.33
CA LEU A 541 -37.49 5.84 -2.44
C LEU A 541 -37.50 6.20 -0.96
N PHE A 542 -36.80 7.26 -0.59
CA PHE A 542 -36.62 7.62 0.82
C PHE A 542 -37.50 8.80 1.25
N PRO A 543 -37.88 8.87 2.54
CA PRO A 543 -38.61 10.02 3.07
C PRO A 543 -37.82 11.33 2.84
N LYS A 544 -38.50 12.39 2.38
CA LYS A 544 -37.88 13.71 2.12
C LYS A 544 -37.02 14.22 3.27
N GLN A 545 -37.50 14.01 4.50
CA GLN A 545 -36.76 14.40 5.70
C GLN A 545 -35.40 13.70 5.80
N PHE A 546 -35.36 12.38 5.57
CA PHE A 546 -34.11 11.62 5.59
C PHE A 546 -33.17 12.02 4.44
N VAL A 547 -33.70 12.26 3.24
CA VAL A 547 -32.91 12.73 2.09
C VAL A 547 -32.23 14.06 2.43
N ALA A 548 -32.93 14.99 3.07
CA ALA A 548 -32.34 16.25 3.54
C ALA A 548 -31.29 16.04 4.63
N GLU A 549 -31.56 15.20 5.63
CA GLU A 549 -30.61 14.84 6.69
C GLU A 549 -29.33 14.16 6.15
N TYR A 550 -29.47 13.28 5.14
CA TYR A 550 -28.35 12.65 4.46
C TYR A 550 -27.42 13.70 3.87
N TYR A 551 -27.94 14.62 3.04
CA TYR A 551 -27.12 15.65 2.41
C TYR A 551 -26.52 16.67 3.39
N GLN A 552 -27.13 16.84 4.57
CA GLN A 552 -26.58 17.68 5.65
C GLN A 552 -25.35 17.09 6.32
N THR A 553 -25.34 15.77 6.52
CA THR A 553 -24.40 15.11 7.44
C THR A 553 -23.41 14.20 6.74
N GLN A 554 -23.76 13.71 5.56
CA GLN A 554 -23.08 12.62 4.86
C GLN A 554 -22.91 12.97 3.38
N ASP A 555 -21.73 12.65 2.85
CA ASP A 555 -21.49 12.65 1.42
C ASP A 555 -20.53 11.50 1.10
N SER A 556 -21.06 10.27 1.17
CA SER A 556 -20.26 9.05 1.09
C SER A 556 -20.25 8.40 -0.29
N CYS A 557 -21.23 8.72 -1.14
CA CYS A 557 -21.46 8.07 -2.41
C CYS A 557 -21.43 9.10 -3.55
N GLU A 558 -20.40 9.04 -4.40
CA GLU A 558 -20.13 10.04 -5.44
C GLU A 558 -21.32 10.30 -6.38
N ASP A 559 -22.02 9.27 -6.84
CA ASP A 559 -23.17 9.45 -7.74
C ASP A 559 -24.46 9.89 -7.01
N LEU A 560 -24.50 9.78 -5.68
CA LEU A 560 -25.57 10.34 -4.86
C LEU A 560 -25.33 11.81 -4.50
N LYS A 561 -24.14 12.36 -4.74
CA LYS A 561 -23.79 13.76 -4.40
C LYS A 561 -24.84 14.74 -4.87
N LEU A 562 -25.08 15.73 -4.02
CA LEU A 562 -25.92 16.86 -4.37
C LEU A 562 -25.25 17.66 -5.49
N LYS A 563 -25.86 17.65 -6.68
CA LYS A 563 -25.34 18.32 -7.87
C LYS A 563 -25.71 19.80 -7.81
N ASN A 564 -24.75 20.68 -8.13
CA ASN A 564 -25.02 22.12 -8.22
C ASN A 564 -25.95 22.39 -9.42
N PRO A 565 -27.19 22.84 -9.19
CA PRO A 565 -28.17 23.05 -10.26
C PRO A 565 -27.69 24.10 -11.26
N LEU A 566 -26.94 25.11 -10.79
CA LEU A 566 -26.50 26.23 -11.61
C LEU A 566 -25.40 25.86 -12.61
N THR A 567 -24.78 24.68 -12.51
CA THR A 567 -23.61 24.28 -13.32
C THR A 567 -23.86 24.43 -14.83
N ALA A 568 -25.07 24.10 -15.29
CA ALA A 568 -25.45 24.18 -16.70
C ALA A 568 -25.48 25.62 -17.22
N LEU A 569 -25.86 26.60 -16.37
CA LEU A 569 -25.94 28.02 -16.74
C LEU A 569 -24.57 28.64 -17.06
N PHE A 570 -23.48 27.97 -16.67
CA PHE A 570 -22.10 28.44 -16.86
C PHE A 570 -21.32 27.68 -17.95
N GLN A 571 -21.96 26.84 -18.77
CA GLN A 571 -21.25 26.04 -19.79
C GLN A 571 -21.02 26.79 -21.11
N ASP A 572 -21.92 27.69 -21.51
CA ASP A 572 -21.92 28.28 -22.87
C ASP A 572 -21.37 29.71 -22.97
N ASN A 573 -20.63 30.18 -21.96
CA ASN A 573 -20.17 31.57 -21.85
C ASN A 573 -21.29 32.62 -22.08
N SER A 574 -22.56 32.29 -21.87
CA SER A 574 -23.71 33.15 -22.14
C SER A 574 -23.99 34.12 -20.98
N ARG A 575 -24.80 35.17 -21.24
CA ARG A 575 -25.27 36.08 -20.18
C ARG A 575 -26.35 35.37 -19.37
N ILE A 576 -26.15 35.30 -18.06
CA ILE A 576 -27.08 34.64 -17.14
C ILE A 576 -28.18 35.63 -16.74
N LYS A 577 -29.42 35.13 -16.59
CA LYS A 577 -30.55 35.93 -16.10
C LYS A 577 -30.82 35.63 -14.63
N ALA A 578 -31.07 36.68 -13.85
CA ALA A 578 -31.41 36.56 -12.43
C ALA A 578 -32.62 35.64 -12.19
N ALA A 579 -33.65 35.75 -13.05
CA ALA A 579 -34.85 34.93 -12.96
C ALA A 579 -34.57 33.42 -13.10
N GLU A 580 -33.70 33.03 -14.04
CA GLU A 580 -33.33 31.62 -14.28
C GLU A 580 -32.50 31.06 -13.10
N VAL A 581 -31.60 31.86 -12.53
CA VAL A 581 -30.85 31.49 -11.32
C VAL A 581 -31.80 31.32 -10.14
N MET A 582 -32.67 32.30 -9.90
CA MET A 582 -33.62 32.25 -8.80
C MET A 582 -34.63 31.11 -8.94
N GLU A 583 -35.08 30.79 -10.15
CA GLU A 583 -35.94 29.63 -10.41
C GLU A 583 -35.28 28.32 -9.95
N GLN A 584 -34.01 28.10 -10.33
CA GLN A 584 -33.28 26.90 -9.93
C GLN A 584 -32.97 26.85 -8.43
N LEU A 585 -32.65 28.00 -7.81
CA LEU A 585 -32.44 28.08 -6.37
C LEU A 585 -33.73 27.86 -5.59
N ASN A 586 -34.85 28.46 -6.00
CA ASN A 586 -36.14 28.27 -5.36
C ASN A 586 -36.65 26.82 -5.51
N ALA A 587 -36.37 26.17 -6.65
CA ALA A 587 -36.65 24.76 -6.84
C ALA A 587 -35.85 23.90 -5.84
N PHE A 588 -34.58 24.25 -5.59
CA PHE A 588 -33.75 23.61 -4.58
C PHE A 588 -34.28 23.87 -3.15
N GLU A 589 -34.62 25.12 -2.80
CA GLU A 589 -35.21 25.46 -1.49
C GLU A 589 -36.49 24.64 -1.25
N LYS A 590 -37.38 24.55 -2.25
CA LYS A 590 -38.62 23.77 -2.17
C LYS A 590 -38.38 22.27 -2.02
N GLU A 591 -37.29 21.75 -2.58
CA GLU A 591 -36.96 20.34 -2.55
C GLU A 591 -36.44 19.89 -1.17
N TYR A 592 -35.64 20.72 -0.49
CA TYR A 592 -34.95 20.34 0.77
C TYR A 592 -35.40 21.11 2.03
N GLY A 593 -36.41 21.98 1.92
CA GLY A 593 -36.87 22.84 3.02
C GLY A 593 -37.94 22.22 3.92
N GLY A 594 -38.19 22.87 5.07
CA GLY A 594 -39.29 22.49 5.98
C GLY A 594 -39.03 22.68 7.48
N SER A 595 -37.78 22.82 7.92
CA SER A 595 -37.41 23.06 9.33
C SER A 595 -36.25 24.07 9.45
N PRO A 596 -36.05 24.72 10.63
CA PRO A 596 -34.96 25.68 10.82
C PRO A 596 -33.55 25.13 10.53
N SER A 597 -33.31 23.85 10.84
CA SER A 597 -32.02 23.20 10.54
C SER A 597 -31.85 22.91 9.04
N GLN A 598 -32.94 22.60 8.34
CA GLN A 598 -32.96 22.43 6.89
C GLN A 598 -32.73 23.76 6.17
N ASP A 599 -33.31 24.85 6.66
CA ASP A 599 -33.12 26.18 6.07
C ASP A 599 -31.67 26.66 6.17
N LEU A 600 -30.99 26.39 7.29
CA LEU A 600 -29.56 26.68 7.45
C LEU A 600 -28.71 25.89 6.43
N PHE A 601 -29.00 24.60 6.27
CA PHE A 601 -28.35 23.76 5.26
C PHE A 601 -28.57 24.27 3.85
N ILE A 602 -29.81 24.63 3.50
CA ILE A 602 -30.18 25.16 2.20
C ILE A 602 -29.40 26.44 1.92
N ASN A 603 -29.45 27.41 2.82
CA ASN A 603 -28.76 28.69 2.63
C ASN A 603 -27.24 28.48 2.50
N SER A 604 -26.65 27.61 3.32
CA SER A 604 -25.22 27.26 3.20
C SER A 604 -24.89 26.63 1.83
N LYS A 605 -25.71 25.68 1.35
CA LYS A 605 -25.48 25.01 0.06
C LYS A 605 -25.72 25.91 -1.14
N ILE A 606 -26.73 26.78 -1.08
CA ILE A 606 -26.97 27.80 -2.10
C ILE A 606 -25.77 28.74 -2.18
N ILE A 607 -25.21 29.17 -1.04
CA ILE A 607 -23.98 29.97 -1.03
C ILE A 607 -22.82 29.18 -1.66
N GLU A 608 -22.62 27.90 -1.35
CA GLU A 608 -21.60 27.07 -2.02
C GLU A 608 -21.82 26.97 -3.54
N PHE A 609 -23.07 26.83 -4.00
CA PHE A 609 -23.40 26.79 -5.42
C PHE A 609 -23.11 28.11 -6.13
N LEU A 610 -23.46 29.23 -5.48
CA LEU A 610 -23.20 30.57 -5.97
C LEU A 610 -21.71 30.87 -5.97
N ASP A 611 -20.96 30.52 -4.92
CA ASP A 611 -19.51 30.69 -4.81
C ASP A 611 -18.78 30.05 -6.00
N LEU A 612 -19.17 28.84 -6.40
CA LEU A 612 -18.62 28.19 -7.59
C LEU A 612 -18.91 28.97 -8.89
N GLY A 613 -20.11 29.53 -9.01
CA GLY A 613 -20.49 30.43 -10.11
C GLY A 613 -19.71 31.74 -10.10
N LEU A 614 -19.57 32.37 -8.94
CA LEU A 614 -18.81 33.61 -8.73
C LEU A 614 -17.34 33.41 -9.13
N ARG A 615 -16.72 32.28 -8.74
CA ARG A 615 -15.33 31.97 -9.13
C ARG A 615 -15.15 31.86 -10.65
N ARG A 616 -16.15 31.35 -11.38
CA ARG A 616 -16.12 31.32 -12.86
C ARG A 616 -16.27 32.72 -13.48
N CYS A 617 -16.84 33.68 -12.74
CA CYS A 617 -17.03 35.06 -13.19
C CYS A 617 -15.87 36.00 -12.81
N ILE A 618 -15.00 35.61 -11.86
CA ILE A 618 -13.79 36.37 -11.55
C ILE A 618 -12.76 36.11 -12.66
N ALA A 619 -12.44 37.16 -13.42
CA ALA A 619 -11.27 37.18 -14.31
C ALA A 619 -10.10 37.86 -13.61
N HIS A 620 -8.87 37.42 -13.89
CA HIS A 620 -7.68 38.18 -13.51
C HIS A 620 -7.58 39.39 -14.44
N GLU A 621 -7.62 40.59 -13.88
CA GLU A 621 -7.50 41.83 -14.65
C GLU A 621 -6.03 42.21 -14.78
N PRO A 622 -5.45 42.20 -16.00
CA PRO A 622 -4.15 42.82 -16.21
C PRO A 622 -4.20 44.33 -15.91
N SER A 623 -3.05 44.86 -15.49
CA SER A 623 -2.82 46.29 -15.24
C SER A 623 -3.27 47.16 -16.41
N THR A 624 -4.08 48.19 -16.16
CA THR A 624 -4.37 49.23 -17.16
C THR A 624 -3.34 50.34 -17.10
N SER A 625 -2.67 50.58 -18.22
CA SER A 625 -1.68 51.66 -18.37
C SER A 625 -2.30 52.96 -18.85
N LEU A 626 -1.59 54.06 -18.65
CA LEU A 626 -1.85 55.35 -19.27
C LEU A 626 -0.66 55.73 -20.15
N ILE A 627 -0.92 56.02 -21.42
CA ILE A 627 0.08 56.32 -22.44
C ILE A 627 -0.19 57.71 -23.03
N LYS A 628 0.88 58.47 -23.25
CA LYS A 628 0.84 59.72 -24.00
C LYS A 628 1.47 59.54 -25.37
N VAL A 629 0.91 60.16 -26.39
CA VAL A 629 1.45 60.14 -27.77
C VAL A 629 1.46 61.53 -28.41
N LYS A 630 2.32 61.70 -29.41
CA LYS A 630 2.45 62.95 -30.17
C LYS A 630 1.20 63.21 -31.04
N SER A 631 0.88 64.48 -31.30
CA SER A 631 -0.26 64.88 -32.14
C SER A 631 -0.12 64.43 -33.60
N GLY A 632 -1.26 64.21 -34.28
CA GLY A 632 -1.32 64.07 -35.75
C GLY A 632 -1.03 62.68 -36.32
N MET A 633 -1.03 61.64 -35.49
CA MET A 633 -0.89 60.24 -35.92
C MET A 633 -2.24 59.62 -36.29
N ASP A 634 -2.27 58.76 -37.30
CA ASP A 634 -3.42 57.91 -37.62
C ASP A 634 -3.49 56.67 -36.70
N GLU A 635 -4.64 56.00 -36.67
CA GLU A 635 -4.91 54.87 -35.76
C GLU A 635 -4.03 53.64 -36.02
N GLU A 636 -3.60 53.40 -37.27
CA GLU A 636 -2.74 52.26 -37.62
C GLU A 636 -1.31 52.51 -37.11
N THR A 637 -0.77 53.69 -37.36
CA THR A 637 0.53 54.12 -36.81
C THR A 637 0.52 54.11 -35.28
N LEU A 638 -0.56 54.57 -34.66
CA LEU A 638 -0.73 54.59 -33.21
C LEU A 638 -0.74 53.18 -32.60
N LEU A 639 -1.46 52.24 -33.22
CA LEU A 639 -1.51 50.85 -32.80
C LEU A 639 -0.13 50.17 -32.88
N VAL A 640 0.60 50.37 -33.98
CA VAL A 640 1.97 49.82 -34.15
C VAL A 640 2.92 50.35 -33.07
N LEU A 641 2.85 51.64 -32.76
CA LEU A 641 3.68 52.25 -31.71
C LEU A 641 3.37 51.69 -30.32
N ILE A 642 2.09 51.48 -29.98
CA ILE A 642 1.68 50.89 -28.70
C ILE A 642 2.15 49.44 -28.59
N GLU A 643 1.94 48.61 -29.63
CA GLU A 643 2.33 47.20 -29.62
C GLU A 643 3.86 47.00 -29.63
N SER A 644 4.61 47.98 -30.16
CA SER A 644 6.09 47.97 -30.13
C SER A 644 6.68 48.40 -28.77
N ASN A 645 5.91 49.05 -27.90
CA ASN A 645 6.36 49.65 -26.64
C ASN A 645 6.14 48.72 -25.42
N GLY A 646 6.78 47.55 -25.43
CA GLY A 646 6.78 46.59 -24.32
C GLY A 646 5.51 45.72 -24.20
N ARG A 647 5.33 45.03 -23.05
CA ARG A 647 4.15 44.19 -22.79
C ARG A 647 2.99 45.02 -22.22
N VAL A 648 2.31 45.79 -23.08
CA VAL A 648 1.05 46.45 -22.73
C VAL A 648 -0.12 45.60 -23.22
N SER A 649 -0.98 45.13 -22.31
CA SER A 649 -2.19 44.36 -22.65
C SER A 649 -3.43 45.25 -22.77
N ARG A 650 -3.52 46.32 -21.97
CA ARG A 650 -4.58 47.35 -22.06
C ARG A 650 -4.09 48.73 -21.61
N ALA A 651 -4.53 49.79 -22.29
CA ALA A 651 -4.14 51.15 -21.96
C ALA A 651 -5.14 52.22 -22.41
N TYR A 652 -5.27 53.28 -21.62
CA TYR A 652 -5.77 54.56 -22.12
C TYR A 652 -4.64 55.33 -22.80
N VAL A 653 -4.90 55.87 -23.98
CA VAL A 653 -3.89 56.56 -24.81
C VAL A 653 -4.40 57.94 -25.13
N PHE A 654 -3.72 58.99 -24.67
CA PHE A 654 -4.10 60.37 -24.97
C PHE A 654 -3.03 61.07 -25.79
N SER A 655 -3.46 61.88 -26.76
CA SER A 655 -2.57 62.59 -27.68
C SER A 655 -2.45 64.08 -27.34
N GLU A 656 -1.40 64.74 -27.83
CA GLU A 656 -1.21 66.19 -27.66
C GLU A 656 -2.29 67.05 -28.36
N ASP A 657 -2.99 66.50 -29.37
CA ASP A 657 -4.16 67.13 -30.00
C ASP A 657 -5.48 66.81 -29.28
N ASN A 658 -5.40 66.51 -27.98
CA ASN A 658 -6.55 66.30 -27.09
C ASN A 658 -7.51 65.16 -27.52
N LYS A 659 -7.01 64.10 -28.14
CA LYS A 659 -7.79 62.88 -28.42
C LYS A 659 -7.50 61.79 -27.40
N LEU A 660 -8.49 60.94 -27.14
CA LEU A 660 -8.37 59.78 -26.25
C LEU A 660 -8.74 58.50 -27.02
N TYR A 661 -7.93 57.47 -26.81
CA TYR A 661 -8.15 56.13 -27.33
C TYR A 661 -8.05 55.13 -26.19
N PHE A 662 -8.65 53.96 -26.37
CA PHE A 662 -8.42 52.81 -25.52
C PHE A 662 -7.92 51.63 -26.34
N TYR A 663 -6.80 51.07 -25.89
CA TYR A 663 -6.17 49.89 -26.44
C TYR A 663 -6.46 48.69 -25.53
N HIS A 664 -6.84 47.57 -26.13
CA HIS A 664 -6.94 46.28 -25.47
C HIS A 664 -6.61 45.16 -26.45
N GLU A 665 -5.69 44.27 -26.08
CA GLU A 665 -5.15 43.24 -26.98
C GLU A 665 -6.21 42.28 -27.56
N ASP A 666 -7.23 41.93 -26.77
CA ASP A 666 -8.32 41.04 -27.19
C ASP A 666 -9.50 41.74 -27.91
N ASN A 667 -9.52 43.07 -28.00
CA ASN A 667 -10.63 43.78 -28.64
C ASN A 667 -10.53 43.73 -30.17
N LYS A 668 -11.69 43.82 -30.84
CA LYS A 668 -11.79 43.93 -32.31
C LYS A 668 -12.70 45.12 -32.66
N PRO A 669 -12.16 46.27 -33.12
CA PRO A 669 -10.73 46.61 -33.26
C PRO A 669 -10.01 46.77 -31.91
N LYS A 670 -8.68 46.54 -31.88
CA LYS A 670 -7.85 46.59 -30.65
C LYS A 670 -7.71 47.98 -30.06
N LEU A 671 -7.64 48.98 -30.92
CA LEU A 671 -7.58 50.39 -30.57
C LEU A 671 -8.91 51.03 -30.97
N LYS A 672 -9.51 51.80 -30.06
CA LYS A 672 -10.79 52.46 -30.28
C LYS A 672 -10.73 53.90 -29.79
N ALA A 673 -11.09 54.84 -30.65
CA ALA A 673 -11.27 56.23 -30.26
C ALA A 673 -12.44 56.37 -29.26
N ILE A 674 -12.22 57.15 -28.19
CA ILE A 674 -13.25 57.47 -27.22
C ILE A 674 -13.62 58.95 -27.37
N PRO A 675 -14.88 59.27 -27.75
CA PRO A 675 -15.34 60.65 -27.82
C PRO A 675 -15.27 61.32 -26.44
N ILE A 676 -14.51 62.41 -26.34
CA ILE A 676 -14.34 63.16 -25.09
C ILE A 676 -14.16 64.65 -25.40
N ASP A 677 -14.70 65.52 -24.55
CA ASP A 677 -14.44 66.96 -24.63
C ASP A 677 -13.13 67.33 -23.89
N GLU A 678 -12.58 68.51 -24.22
CA GLU A 678 -11.30 68.98 -23.67
C GLU A 678 -11.32 69.12 -22.13
N ALA A 679 -12.44 69.53 -21.54
CA ALA A 679 -12.55 69.72 -20.09
C ALA A 679 -12.53 68.37 -19.35
N THR A 680 -13.18 67.34 -19.92
CA THR A 680 -13.20 65.97 -19.38
C THR A 680 -11.85 65.28 -19.55
N LEU A 681 -11.16 65.51 -20.67
CA LEU A 681 -9.79 65.01 -20.87
C LEU A 681 -8.81 65.63 -19.87
N GLN A 682 -8.89 66.95 -19.63
CA GLN A 682 -8.06 67.60 -18.61
C GLN A 682 -8.29 67.02 -17.22
N LYS A 683 -9.55 66.82 -16.81
CA LYS A 683 -9.87 66.16 -15.52
C LYS A 683 -9.32 64.72 -15.44
N THR A 684 -9.28 64.01 -16.55
CA THR A 684 -8.69 62.66 -16.63
C THR A 684 -7.18 62.71 -16.37
N ILE A 685 -6.48 63.66 -17.00
CA ILE A 685 -5.04 63.89 -16.82
C ILE A 685 -4.74 64.38 -15.40
N GLU A 686 -5.54 65.27 -14.83
CA GLU A 686 -5.43 65.71 -13.43
C GLU A 686 -5.60 64.55 -12.45
N THR A 687 -6.55 63.65 -12.72
CA THR A 687 -6.80 62.46 -11.91
C THR A 687 -5.59 61.51 -11.92
N ALA A 688 -5.01 61.26 -13.09
CA ALA A 688 -3.77 60.49 -13.20
C ALA A 688 -2.57 61.21 -12.53
N SER A 689 -2.46 62.53 -12.69
CA SER A 689 -1.39 63.34 -12.08
C SER A 689 -1.38 63.26 -10.55
N LYS A 690 -2.56 63.19 -9.93
CA LYS A 690 -2.69 62.98 -8.47
C LYS A 690 -2.10 61.65 -8.05
N GLN A 691 -2.34 60.58 -8.81
CA GLN A 691 -1.73 59.27 -8.52
C GLN A 691 -0.21 59.31 -8.68
N ILE A 692 0.31 59.87 -9.78
CA ILE A 692 1.75 59.99 -10.04
C ILE A 692 2.44 60.71 -8.89
N LYS A 693 1.86 61.83 -8.44
CA LYS A 693 2.35 62.57 -7.28
C LYS A 693 2.32 61.76 -5.98
N GLN A 694 1.28 60.94 -5.76
CA GLN A 694 1.18 60.07 -4.58
C GLN A 694 2.18 58.91 -4.60
N LEU A 695 2.69 58.53 -5.78
CA LEU A 695 3.75 57.53 -5.94
C LEU A 695 5.16 58.11 -5.70
N GLY A 696 5.28 59.44 -5.61
CA GLY A 696 6.55 60.15 -5.38
C GLY A 696 7.19 60.74 -6.62
N ASP A 697 6.58 60.53 -7.80
CA ASP A 697 7.10 61.00 -9.09
C ASP A 697 6.60 62.41 -9.42
N ASN A 698 7.34 63.14 -10.26
CA ASN A 698 6.97 64.48 -10.69
C ASN A 698 5.97 64.40 -11.87
N PRO A 699 4.68 64.80 -11.70
CA PRO A 699 3.69 64.67 -12.75
C PRO A 699 4.03 65.43 -14.03
N LYS A 700 4.73 66.57 -13.91
CA LYS A 700 5.12 67.37 -15.08
C LYS A 700 6.18 66.67 -15.94
N GLU A 701 7.08 65.91 -15.32
CA GLU A 701 8.11 65.14 -16.01
C GLU A 701 7.52 63.87 -16.62
N GLU A 702 6.68 63.15 -15.89
CA GLU A 702 6.04 61.93 -16.39
C GLU A 702 5.10 62.19 -17.56
N LEU A 703 4.32 63.28 -17.51
CA LEU A 703 3.42 63.69 -18.60
C LEU A 703 4.12 64.37 -19.78
N SER A 704 5.43 64.64 -19.71
CA SER A 704 6.20 65.20 -20.82
C SER A 704 6.68 64.08 -21.74
N LEU A 705 6.48 64.23 -23.06
CA LEU A 705 6.99 63.30 -24.07
C LEU A 705 8.51 63.47 -24.30
N GLY A 706 9.09 64.62 -23.97
CA GLY A 706 10.47 64.93 -24.32
C GLY A 706 10.73 64.77 -25.83
N ASN A 707 11.65 63.86 -26.20
CA ASN A 707 11.97 63.51 -27.59
C ASN A 707 11.26 62.23 -28.09
N GLU A 708 10.45 61.57 -27.26
CA GLU A 708 9.79 60.31 -27.59
C GLU A 708 8.48 60.54 -28.38
N GLN A 709 8.11 59.59 -29.24
CA GLN A 709 6.85 59.63 -29.98
C GLN A 709 5.67 59.05 -29.18
N VAL A 710 5.97 58.14 -28.25
CA VAL A 710 5.02 57.47 -27.34
C VAL A 710 5.72 57.26 -26.01
N LYS A 711 5.03 57.55 -24.90
CA LYS A 711 5.55 57.34 -23.55
C LYS A 711 4.49 56.72 -22.65
N VAL A 712 4.86 55.68 -21.90
CA VAL A 712 4.00 55.14 -20.83
C VAL A 712 4.14 56.07 -19.63
N VAL A 713 3.11 56.87 -19.38
CA VAL A 713 3.06 57.83 -18.26
C VAL A 713 2.77 57.12 -16.95
N CYS A 714 1.97 56.06 -16.99
CA CYS A 714 1.70 55.22 -15.84
C CYS A 714 1.56 53.78 -16.30
N SER A 715 2.40 52.88 -15.78
CA SER A 715 2.35 51.46 -16.10
C SER A 715 1.18 50.72 -15.43
N PHE A 716 0.60 51.31 -14.37
CA PHE A 716 -0.55 50.75 -13.65
C PHE A 716 -1.40 51.84 -12.99
N LEU A 717 -2.63 52.00 -13.45
CA LEU A 717 -3.64 52.80 -12.76
C LEU A 717 -4.18 52.03 -11.55
N ARG A 718 -4.09 52.64 -10.36
CA ARG A 718 -4.69 52.07 -9.13
C ARG A 718 -6.21 51.99 -9.30
N PRO A 719 -6.90 51.02 -8.67
CA PRO A 719 -8.34 50.80 -8.86
C PRO A 719 -9.20 52.07 -8.70
N GLU A 720 -8.95 52.91 -7.70
CA GLU A 720 -9.67 54.17 -7.49
C GLU A 720 -9.48 55.16 -8.64
N THR A 721 -8.23 55.34 -9.08
CA THR A 721 -7.88 56.21 -10.23
C THR A 721 -8.49 55.68 -11.51
N LEU A 722 -8.40 54.37 -11.75
CA LEU A 722 -8.97 53.70 -12.90
C LEU A 722 -10.49 53.88 -12.93
N ASN A 723 -11.17 53.68 -11.80
CA ASN A 723 -12.62 53.85 -11.68
C ASN A 723 -13.06 55.29 -11.95
N ASN A 724 -12.34 56.27 -11.39
CA ASN A 724 -12.62 57.69 -11.65
C ASN A 724 -12.43 58.05 -13.13
N ILE A 725 -11.36 57.56 -13.76
CA ILE A 725 -11.10 57.74 -15.20
C ILE A 725 -12.22 57.09 -16.02
N CYS A 726 -12.58 55.83 -15.74
CA CYS A 726 -13.64 55.12 -16.46
C CYS A 726 -14.99 55.84 -16.36
N THR A 727 -15.30 56.40 -15.19
CA THR A 727 -16.54 57.17 -14.94
C THR A 727 -16.53 58.51 -15.66
N LEU A 728 -15.42 59.25 -15.63
CA LEU A 728 -15.28 60.52 -16.36
C LEU A 728 -15.42 60.33 -17.87
N VAL A 729 -14.80 59.27 -18.39
CA VAL A 729 -14.75 58.98 -19.83
C VAL A 729 -16.00 58.22 -20.30
N GLY A 730 -16.78 57.62 -19.39
CA GLY A 730 -17.93 56.79 -19.74
C GLY A 730 -17.56 55.51 -20.49
N HIS A 731 -16.36 54.97 -20.24
CA HIS A 731 -15.81 53.80 -20.93
C HIS A 731 -15.27 52.76 -19.95
N ALA A 732 -15.64 51.48 -20.14
CA ALA A 732 -15.13 50.36 -19.33
C ALA A 732 -13.89 49.73 -19.97
N THR A 733 -12.87 49.40 -19.18
CA THR A 733 -11.60 48.83 -19.68
C THR A 733 -11.63 47.33 -19.96
N TYR A 734 -12.82 46.78 -20.21
CA TYR A 734 -13.06 45.35 -20.35
C TYR A 734 -13.24 44.95 -21.81
N SER A 735 -12.75 43.75 -22.15
CA SER A 735 -13.15 43.07 -23.37
C SER A 735 -14.63 42.67 -23.33
N SER A 736 -15.20 42.29 -24.47
CA SER A 736 -16.60 41.81 -24.54
C SER A 736 -16.85 40.56 -23.69
N GLU A 737 -15.84 39.69 -23.52
CA GLU A 737 -15.93 38.51 -22.66
C GLU A 737 -15.85 38.89 -21.17
N GLU A 738 -14.92 39.76 -20.81
CA GLU A 738 -14.75 40.25 -19.44
C GLU A 738 -15.99 41.02 -18.97
N LEU A 739 -16.53 41.90 -19.81
CA LEU A 739 -17.76 42.63 -19.52
C LEU A 739 -18.93 41.69 -19.27
N ARG A 740 -19.00 40.56 -20.01
CA ARG A 740 -20.01 39.53 -19.81
C ARG A 740 -19.83 38.82 -18.47
N LYS A 741 -18.61 38.43 -18.11
CA LYS A 741 -18.29 37.82 -16.81
C LYS A 741 -18.60 38.78 -15.66
N ARG A 742 -18.27 40.07 -15.80
CA ARG A 742 -18.61 41.13 -14.83
C ARG A 742 -20.12 41.35 -14.72
N THR A 743 -20.85 41.29 -15.83
CA THR A 743 -22.32 41.36 -15.82
C THR A 743 -22.94 40.15 -15.11
N ASN A 744 -22.43 38.94 -15.37
CA ASN A 744 -22.87 37.74 -14.66
C ASN A 744 -22.55 37.83 -13.15
N LEU A 745 -21.38 38.36 -12.80
CA LEU A 745 -21.00 38.63 -11.41
C LEU A 745 -21.99 39.61 -10.74
N LEU A 746 -22.42 40.67 -11.42
CA LEU A 746 -23.43 41.61 -10.90
C LEU A 746 -24.79 40.95 -10.67
N VAL A 747 -25.21 40.05 -11.56
CA VAL A 747 -26.44 39.25 -11.40
C VAL A 747 -26.34 38.35 -10.17
N LEU A 748 -25.21 37.64 -10.00
CA LEU A 748 -24.99 36.75 -8.87
C LEU A 748 -24.79 37.50 -7.55
N ARG A 749 -24.20 38.69 -7.59
CA ARG A 749 -23.92 39.53 -6.42
C ARG A 749 -25.15 39.78 -5.58
N GLU A 750 -26.24 40.24 -6.21
CA GLU A 750 -27.46 40.57 -5.49
C GLU A 750 -28.09 39.32 -4.86
N ILE A 751 -28.14 38.23 -5.61
CA ILE A 751 -28.65 36.94 -5.14
C ILE A 751 -27.79 36.44 -3.95
N HIS A 752 -26.46 36.50 -4.08
CA HIS A 752 -25.53 36.10 -3.02
C HIS A 752 -25.72 36.91 -1.73
N ILE A 753 -25.85 38.24 -1.84
CA ILE A 753 -26.11 39.12 -0.69
C ILE A 753 -27.45 38.79 -0.01
N GLN A 754 -28.51 38.52 -0.79
CA GLN A 754 -29.81 38.13 -0.25
C GLN A 754 -29.70 36.82 0.56
N TYR A 755 -29.00 35.81 0.03
CA TYR A 755 -28.80 34.54 0.73
C TYR A 755 -27.84 34.65 1.92
N LEU A 756 -26.81 35.51 1.87
CA LEU A 756 -25.97 35.82 3.01
C LEU A 756 -26.76 36.51 4.13
N SER A 757 -27.72 37.37 3.80
CA SER A 757 -28.61 38.00 4.77
C SER A 757 -29.50 36.98 5.47
N LYS A 758 -30.09 36.04 4.71
CA LYS A 758 -30.82 34.89 5.29
C LYS A 758 -29.92 34.06 6.22
N LEU A 759 -28.70 33.76 5.76
CA LEU A 759 -27.72 32.98 6.54
C LEU A 759 -27.27 33.70 7.81
N LEU A 760 -27.15 35.03 7.78
CA LEU A 760 -26.75 35.85 8.93
C LEU A 760 -27.73 35.69 10.11
N LEU A 761 -29.02 35.50 9.83
CA LEU A 761 -30.06 35.27 10.84
C LEU A 761 -29.98 33.87 11.47
N GLN A 762 -29.35 32.91 10.80
CA GLN A 762 -29.31 31.50 11.20
C GLN A 762 -27.93 31.08 11.74
N ASP A 763 -26.85 31.49 11.08
CA ASP A 763 -25.45 31.30 11.48
C ASP A 763 -24.63 32.56 11.16
N LYS A 764 -24.57 33.45 12.15
CA LYS A 764 -23.84 34.73 12.06
C LYS A 764 -22.37 34.53 11.70
N LYS A 765 -21.71 33.50 12.23
CA LYS A 765 -20.26 33.28 12.05
C LYS A 765 -19.95 32.80 10.62
N LEU A 766 -20.74 31.87 10.11
CA LEU A 766 -20.59 31.37 8.75
C LEU A 766 -20.87 32.48 7.71
N ALA A 767 -21.94 33.26 7.92
CA ALA A 767 -22.29 34.39 7.06
C ALA A 767 -21.16 35.44 7.01
N ILE A 768 -20.59 35.83 8.16
CA ILE A 768 -19.47 36.78 8.21
C ILE A 768 -18.25 36.23 7.49
N ARG A 769 -17.88 34.96 7.72
CA ARG A 769 -16.74 34.35 7.02
C ARG A 769 -16.89 34.41 5.50
N LYS A 770 -18.10 34.11 5.00
CA LYS A 770 -18.41 34.14 3.57
C LYS A 770 -18.48 35.56 3.03
N TRP A 771 -19.01 36.50 3.81
CA TRP A 771 -18.99 37.92 3.51
C TRP A 771 -17.56 38.42 3.35
N SER A 772 -16.69 38.20 4.33
CA SER A 772 -15.27 38.62 4.26
C SER A 772 -14.51 37.95 3.10
N GLU A 773 -14.81 36.69 2.74
CA GLU A 773 -14.21 36.00 1.58
C GLU A 773 -14.53 36.72 0.25
N TRP A 774 -15.77 37.19 0.10
CA TRP A 774 -16.30 37.65 -1.19
C TRP A 774 -16.45 39.15 -1.34
N LYS A 775 -16.49 39.90 -0.23
CA LYS A 775 -16.76 41.35 -0.20
C LYS A 775 -15.99 42.11 -1.26
N HIS A 776 -14.67 41.99 -1.27
CA HIS A 776 -13.83 42.68 -2.26
C HIS A 776 -14.22 42.31 -3.70
N SER A 777 -14.34 41.02 -4.02
CA SER A 777 -14.71 40.58 -5.38
C SER A 777 -16.12 40.99 -5.82
N LEU A 778 -17.06 41.18 -4.89
CA LEU A 778 -18.43 41.59 -5.19
C LEU A 778 -18.57 43.11 -5.44
N PHE A 779 -17.67 43.94 -4.90
CA PHE A 779 -17.76 45.40 -4.98
C PHE A 779 -16.66 46.06 -5.80
N ASP A 780 -15.53 45.40 -6.03
CA ASP A 780 -14.44 45.86 -6.90
C ASP A 780 -14.80 45.65 -8.39
N ILE A 781 -15.87 46.32 -8.81
CA ILE A 781 -16.32 46.40 -10.20
C ILE A 781 -16.41 47.88 -10.55
N LEU A 782 -15.95 48.28 -11.74
CA LEU A 782 -15.97 49.68 -12.15
C LEU A 782 -17.41 50.24 -12.18
N ASP A 783 -17.62 51.45 -11.67
CA ASP A 783 -18.92 52.13 -11.55
C ASP A 783 -19.64 52.24 -12.91
N VAL A 784 -18.87 52.47 -13.98
CA VAL A 784 -19.37 52.52 -15.35
C VAL A 784 -20.08 51.22 -15.77
N VAL A 785 -19.70 50.07 -15.19
CA VAL A 785 -20.34 48.77 -15.43
C VAL A 785 -21.52 48.54 -14.48
N GLN A 786 -21.44 49.07 -13.26
CA GLN A 786 -22.50 48.90 -12.26
C GLN A 786 -23.70 49.84 -12.44
N LYS A 787 -23.54 50.93 -13.22
CA LYS A 787 -24.54 51.99 -13.40
C LYS A 787 -25.94 51.47 -13.77
N ASP A 788 -25.99 50.43 -14.61
CA ASP A 788 -27.24 49.84 -15.10
C ASP A 788 -27.69 48.62 -14.28
N SER A 789 -27.05 48.35 -13.13
CA SER A 789 -27.39 47.26 -12.21
C SER A 789 -27.26 47.72 -10.75
N PRO A 790 -28.02 48.76 -10.34
CA PRO A 790 -27.98 49.26 -8.97
C PRO A 790 -28.51 48.20 -8.00
N LEU A 791 -27.89 48.12 -6.83
CA LEU A 791 -28.39 47.27 -5.75
C LEU A 791 -29.77 47.75 -5.29
N SER A 792 -30.70 46.81 -5.15
CA SER A 792 -32.02 47.05 -4.56
C SER A 792 -31.89 47.59 -3.12
N PRO A 793 -32.91 48.31 -2.61
CA PRO A 793 -32.93 48.77 -1.22
C PRO A 793 -32.68 47.63 -0.22
N THR A 794 -33.33 46.48 -0.43
CA THR A 794 -33.15 45.27 0.39
C THR A 794 -31.71 44.77 0.43
N ALA A 795 -31.02 44.78 -0.72
CA ALA A 795 -29.62 44.37 -0.78
C ALA A 795 -28.70 45.38 -0.06
N ARG A 796 -29.01 46.68 -0.10
CA ARG A 796 -28.25 47.71 0.64
C ARG A 796 -28.40 47.53 2.15
N ASP A 797 -29.63 47.28 2.62
CA ASP A 797 -29.88 47.03 4.04
C ASP A 797 -29.16 45.75 4.51
N ALA A 798 -29.16 44.70 3.68
CA ALA A 798 -28.41 43.48 3.95
C ALA A 798 -26.90 43.73 4.07
N ILE A 799 -26.31 44.57 3.21
CA ILE A 799 -24.89 44.95 3.29
C ILE A 799 -24.59 45.67 4.61
N VAL A 800 -25.43 46.62 5.01
CA VAL A 800 -25.25 47.35 6.29
C VAL A 800 -25.24 46.36 7.46
N ASN A 801 -26.21 45.45 7.50
CA ASN A 801 -26.29 44.43 8.55
C ASN A 801 -25.08 43.48 8.55
N LEU A 802 -24.59 43.07 7.37
CA LEU A 802 -23.40 42.23 7.23
C LEU A 802 -22.12 42.97 7.66
N ASP A 803 -21.99 44.24 7.32
CA ASP A 803 -20.86 45.09 7.72
C ASP A 803 -20.85 45.39 9.22
N GLU A 804 -22.01 45.63 9.82
CA GLU A 804 -22.15 45.77 11.27
C GLU A 804 -21.79 44.46 11.97
N ALA A 805 -22.30 43.33 11.47
CA ALA A 805 -21.98 42.01 12.00
C ALA A 805 -20.48 41.67 11.88
N GLU A 806 -19.84 41.98 10.75
CA GLU A 806 -18.40 41.83 10.54
C GLU A 806 -17.60 42.74 11.49
N LYS A 807 -17.98 44.01 11.64
CA LYS A 807 -17.34 44.95 12.59
C LYS A 807 -17.47 44.46 14.03
N ASP A 808 -18.63 43.96 14.44
CA ASP A 808 -18.86 43.41 15.77
C ASP A 808 -18.04 42.14 16.00
N TYR A 809 -17.97 41.26 15.01
CA TYR A 809 -17.13 40.06 15.07
C TYR A 809 -15.64 40.41 15.13
N LEU A 810 -15.17 41.37 14.32
CA LEU A 810 -13.80 41.87 14.38
C LEU A 810 -13.49 42.56 15.70
N LYS A 811 -14.45 43.30 16.30
CA LYS A 811 -14.30 43.86 17.65
C LYS A 811 -14.22 42.76 18.71
N HIS A 812 -15.05 41.73 18.64
CA HIS A 812 -14.99 40.58 19.56
C HIS A 812 -13.75 39.71 19.37
N VAL A 813 -13.29 39.52 18.13
CA VAL A 813 -12.01 38.86 17.79
C VAL A 813 -10.83 39.72 18.24
N ASN A 814 -10.89 41.04 18.11
CA ASN A 814 -9.88 41.96 18.62
C ASN A 814 -9.93 42.12 20.14
N GLN A 815 -11.08 41.88 20.79
CA GLN A 815 -11.24 41.79 22.25
C GLN A 815 -10.72 40.45 22.82
N SER A 816 -10.99 39.34 22.13
CA SER A 816 -10.41 38.03 22.45
C SER A 816 -8.92 37.93 22.06
N ASN A 817 -8.47 38.72 21.07
CA ASN A 817 -7.06 38.91 20.72
C ASN A 817 -6.36 40.02 21.53
N THR A 818 -7.07 40.92 22.23
CA THR A 818 -6.46 41.79 23.25
C THR A 818 -6.30 41.07 24.59
N PHE A 819 -6.95 39.91 24.78
CA PHE A 819 -6.51 38.92 25.76
C PHE A 819 -5.28 38.11 25.30
N PHE A 820 -4.88 38.19 24.02
CA PHE A 820 -3.77 37.42 23.42
C PHE A 820 -2.67 38.23 22.72
N GLN A 821 -2.63 39.56 22.86
CA GLN A 821 -1.52 40.43 22.45
C GLN A 821 -1.42 41.59 23.45
N LYS A 822 -0.40 41.73 24.31
CA LYS A 822 1.06 41.51 24.20
C LYS A 822 1.70 41.46 25.62
N PRO A 823 2.95 40.97 25.82
CA PRO A 823 4.00 40.79 24.81
C PRO A 823 4.67 39.40 24.78
N SER A 824 4.97 38.90 23.58
CA SER A 824 6.35 38.43 23.34
C SER A 824 7.18 39.72 23.27
N SER A 825 8.27 39.92 24.01
CA SER A 825 9.36 39.00 24.29
C SER A 825 10.23 39.60 25.41
N SER A 826 10.24 39.00 26.60
CA SER A 826 11.36 39.04 27.56
C SER A 826 10.98 38.41 28.91
N ALA A 827 10.49 37.17 28.90
CA ALA A 827 10.60 36.30 30.07
C ALA A 827 10.88 34.90 29.55
N THR A 828 12.10 34.48 29.81
CA THR A 828 12.70 33.20 29.44
C THR A 828 11.77 32.02 29.76
N SER A 829 11.78 31.03 28.88
CA SER A 829 11.21 29.69 29.02
C SER A 829 11.49 28.98 30.36
N ALA A 830 12.40 29.53 31.18
CA ALA A 830 12.67 29.12 32.54
C ALA A 830 11.49 29.35 33.50
N THR A 831 10.73 30.44 33.42
CA THR A 831 9.66 30.72 34.42
C THR A 831 8.39 29.92 34.21
N LYS A 832 8.08 29.52 32.97
CA LYS A 832 6.96 28.59 32.69
C LYS A 832 7.29 27.17 33.14
N ALA A 833 8.53 26.72 32.94
CA ALA A 833 9.05 25.47 33.51
C ALA A 833 9.16 25.51 35.05
N ILE A 834 9.35 26.69 35.65
CA ILE A 834 9.39 26.89 37.12
C ILE A 834 7.98 27.01 37.73
N LEU A 835 6.99 27.54 37.02
CA LEU A 835 5.58 27.56 37.44
C LEU A 835 4.88 26.21 37.20
N GLU A 836 5.19 25.49 36.13
CA GLU A 836 4.75 24.09 35.94
C GLU A 836 5.48 23.12 36.87
N LYS A 837 6.75 23.39 37.23
CA LYS A 837 7.38 22.77 38.40
C LYS A 837 6.65 23.18 39.69
N GLY A 838 6.31 24.45 39.88
CA GLY A 838 5.65 24.97 41.08
C GLY A 838 4.26 24.38 41.36
N TYR A 839 3.47 24.09 40.31
CA TYR A 839 2.16 23.44 40.44
C TYR A 839 2.22 21.89 40.47
N SER A 840 3.32 21.27 40.03
CA SER A 840 3.54 19.82 40.17
C SER A 840 4.18 19.40 41.50
N PHE A 841 4.66 20.36 42.30
CA PHE A 841 5.27 20.09 43.61
C PHE A 841 4.26 19.76 44.72
N PHE A 842 2.95 19.96 44.55
CA PHE A 842 1.94 19.80 45.62
C PHE A 842 0.67 18.99 45.26
N LYS A 843 0.74 18.09 44.27
CA LYS A 843 -0.17 16.94 44.22
C LYS A 843 0.68 15.69 44.12
N SER A 844 0.71 14.88 45.17
CA SER A 844 1.05 13.47 45.04
C SER A 844 -0.04 12.83 44.18
N ALA A 845 0.04 13.00 42.87
CA ALA A 845 -0.86 12.35 41.93
C ALA A 845 -0.61 10.86 42.09
N ASN A 846 -1.60 10.16 42.65
CA ASN A 846 -1.60 8.71 42.66
C ASN A 846 -1.48 8.22 41.19
N LEU A 847 -0.94 7.02 41.00
CA LEU A 847 -0.71 6.42 39.67
C LEU A 847 -1.94 6.55 38.75
N GLN A 848 -3.14 6.38 39.32
CA GLN A 848 -4.41 6.48 38.62
C GLN A 848 -4.65 7.87 38.02
N GLU A 849 -4.38 8.95 38.77
CA GLU A 849 -4.52 10.34 38.29
C GLU A 849 -3.53 10.65 37.16
N ILE A 850 -2.28 10.20 37.28
CA ILE A 850 -1.25 10.42 36.25
C ILE A 850 -1.67 9.78 34.93
N VAL A 851 -2.03 8.50 34.99
CA VAL A 851 -2.39 7.69 33.82
C VAL A 851 -3.70 8.19 33.18
N SER A 852 -4.69 8.56 33.99
CA SER A 852 -5.97 9.13 33.50
C SER A 852 -5.78 10.50 32.85
N SER A 853 -4.92 11.34 33.45
CA SER A 853 -4.57 12.66 32.89
C SER A 853 -3.87 12.50 31.54
N TYR A 854 -2.89 11.60 31.44
CA TYR A 854 -2.18 11.34 30.19
C TYR A 854 -3.12 10.82 29.08
N PHE A 855 -4.04 9.90 29.42
CA PHE A 855 -5.04 9.40 28.48
C PHE A 855 -5.94 10.53 27.93
N SER A 856 -6.21 11.56 28.73
CA SER A 856 -7.08 12.69 28.37
C SER A 856 -6.41 13.76 27.48
N LYS A 857 -5.08 13.73 27.33
CA LYS A 857 -4.31 14.69 26.48
C LYS A 857 -4.43 14.42 24.97
N GLU A 858 -5.03 13.29 24.58
CA GLU A 858 -5.17 12.85 23.19
C GLU A 858 -5.72 13.93 22.22
N PRO A 859 -6.73 14.74 22.56
CA PRO A 859 -7.29 15.73 21.64
C PRO A 859 -6.35 16.94 21.38
N GLU A 860 -5.51 17.29 22.36
CA GLU A 860 -4.64 18.46 22.29
C GLU A 860 -3.40 18.18 21.42
N GLU A 861 -2.83 16.98 21.54
CA GLU A 861 -1.64 16.55 20.78
C GLU A 861 -1.95 16.21 19.32
N GLN A 862 -3.22 16.01 18.95
CA GLN A 862 -3.65 15.90 17.54
C GLN A 862 -3.29 17.15 16.71
N ASN A 863 -3.30 18.33 17.33
CA ASN A 863 -3.13 19.60 16.62
C ASN A 863 -1.65 20.00 16.44
N THR A 864 -0.72 19.38 17.17
CA THR A 864 0.69 19.79 17.23
C THR A 864 1.64 18.87 16.44
N GLY A 865 1.22 17.65 16.10
CA GLY A 865 2.01 16.69 15.31
C GLY A 865 3.24 16.11 16.03
N ARG A 866 3.40 16.33 17.34
CA ARG A 866 4.47 15.76 18.18
C ARG A 866 3.88 15.26 19.51
N TYR A 867 4.09 13.99 19.82
CA TYR A 867 3.64 13.37 21.07
C TYR A 867 4.60 13.69 22.22
N ALA A 868 4.07 14.09 23.37
CA ALA A 868 4.88 14.29 24.56
C ALA A 868 5.15 12.95 25.26
N GLN A 869 6.41 12.66 25.58
CA GLN A 869 6.78 11.54 26.44
C GLN A 869 6.85 12.03 27.89
N GLU A 870 6.27 11.27 28.81
CA GLU A 870 6.36 11.55 30.26
C GLU A 870 7.13 10.46 30.98
N GLU A 871 8.14 10.85 31.75
CA GLU A 871 8.92 9.95 32.60
C GLU A 871 8.59 10.18 34.08
N HIS A 872 8.09 9.14 34.74
CA HIS A 872 7.68 9.16 36.14
C HIS A 872 8.65 8.30 36.97
N ASN A 873 9.92 8.74 37.03
CA ASN A 873 11.02 7.99 37.67
C ASN A 873 10.74 7.56 39.12
N ALA A 874 10.03 8.37 39.90
CA ALA A 874 9.67 8.06 41.28
C ALA A 874 8.69 6.88 41.41
N LEU A 875 7.85 6.68 40.39
CA LEU A 875 6.89 5.56 40.31
C LEU A 875 7.38 4.45 39.37
N GLY A 876 8.56 4.61 38.76
CA GLY A 876 9.23 3.56 37.99
C GLY A 876 8.68 3.29 36.60
N PHE A 877 7.93 4.20 35.98
CA PHE A 877 7.39 4.04 34.63
C PHE A 877 7.52 5.29 33.73
N LYS A 878 7.30 5.10 32.44
CA LYS A 878 7.18 6.13 31.40
C LYS A 878 5.93 5.89 30.56
N LEU A 879 5.35 6.98 30.06
CA LEU A 879 4.21 6.99 29.15
C LEU A 879 4.60 7.62 27.83
N SER A 880 4.15 7.02 26.73
CA SER A 880 4.37 7.55 25.39
C SER A 880 3.19 7.23 24.48
N MET A 881 2.84 8.16 23.60
CA MET A 881 1.86 7.96 22.54
C MET A 881 2.58 7.74 21.20
N PHE A 882 2.08 6.79 20.40
CA PHE A 882 2.70 6.46 19.11
C PHE A 882 1.68 5.95 18.09
N HIS A 883 2.13 5.92 16.82
CA HIS A 883 1.41 5.30 15.73
C HIS A 883 1.93 3.90 15.44
N PHE A 884 1.02 2.93 15.29
CA PHE A 884 1.43 1.56 14.95
C PHE A 884 1.58 1.38 13.43
N LEU A 885 0.65 1.93 12.63
CA LEU A 885 0.74 2.09 11.17
C LEU A 885 0.90 3.57 10.81
N SER A 886 1.44 3.89 9.63
CA SER A 886 1.80 5.25 9.17
C SER A 886 0.62 6.24 8.98
N GLY A 887 -0.54 6.00 9.60
CA GLY A 887 -1.72 6.87 9.53
C GLY A 887 -2.03 7.59 10.85
N ALA A 888 -2.48 8.84 10.75
CA ALA A 888 -2.84 9.71 11.87
C ALA A 888 -3.94 9.14 12.81
N SER A 889 -4.65 8.10 12.38
CA SER A 889 -5.83 7.52 13.06
C SER A 889 -5.60 6.15 13.69
N ASP A 890 -4.37 5.65 13.80
CA ASP A 890 -3.99 4.41 14.50
C ASP A 890 -3.06 4.73 15.67
N ARG A 891 -3.64 5.09 16.82
CA ARG A 891 -2.91 5.67 17.96
C ARG A 891 -3.02 4.80 19.21
N TRP A 892 -1.87 4.64 19.85
CA TRP A 892 -1.68 3.79 21.03
C TRP A 892 -0.95 4.56 22.11
N ILE A 893 -1.25 4.24 23.36
CA ILE A 893 -0.52 4.70 24.53
C ILE A 893 0.25 3.51 25.08
N SER A 894 1.58 3.62 25.18
CA SER A 894 2.44 2.66 25.87
C SER A 894 2.68 3.08 27.31
N TYR A 895 2.55 2.11 28.20
CA TYR A 895 3.12 2.14 29.54
C TYR A 895 4.35 1.25 29.54
N GLU A 896 5.50 1.80 29.88
CA GLU A 896 6.76 1.06 29.98
C GLU A 896 7.43 1.33 31.32
N ARG A 897 7.96 0.30 31.96
CA ARG A 897 8.81 0.46 33.15
C ARG A 897 10.07 1.25 32.78
N THR A 898 10.58 2.13 33.64
CA THR A 898 11.78 2.94 33.33
C THR A 898 13.07 2.13 33.20
N LYS A 899 13.11 0.93 33.80
CA LYS A 899 14.22 -0.03 33.70
C LYS A 899 13.66 -1.43 33.39
N PRO A 900 13.21 -1.68 32.15
CA PRO A 900 12.71 -2.99 31.79
C PRO A 900 13.89 -4.00 31.73
N PRO A 901 13.66 -5.30 32.02
CA PRO A 901 14.70 -6.33 31.93
C PRO A 901 15.30 -6.48 30.51
N ILE A 902 14.54 -6.11 29.48
CA ILE A 902 14.92 -6.15 28.07
C ILE A 902 14.55 -4.80 27.44
N ASN A 903 15.49 -4.19 26.71
CA ASN A 903 15.30 -2.85 26.10
C ASN A 903 14.48 -2.89 24.79
N ASP A 904 14.43 -4.03 24.10
CA ASP A 904 13.75 -4.17 22.81
C ASP A 904 12.62 -5.22 22.89
N ILE A 905 11.39 -4.79 22.58
CA ILE A 905 10.22 -5.68 22.52
C ILE A 905 10.18 -6.39 21.16
N ASP A 906 10.32 -7.71 21.19
CA ASP A 906 9.96 -8.61 20.08
C ASP A 906 8.44 -8.70 19.96
N GLU A 907 7.89 -8.02 18.96
CA GLU A 907 6.46 -8.04 18.65
C GLU A 907 5.94 -9.39 18.15
N PHE A 908 6.77 -10.40 17.91
CA PHE A 908 6.33 -11.72 17.45
C PHE A 908 6.40 -12.80 18.53
N ASP A 909 6.79 -12.43 19.75
CA ASP A 909 6.72 -13.29 20.94
C ASP A 909 5.28 -13.32 21.51
N TRP A 910 5.10 -13.96 22.68
CA TRP A 910 3.81 -14.09 23.35
C TRP A 910 3.16 -12.73 23.68
N LYS A 911 1.94 -12.53 23.19
CA LYS A 911 1.09 -11.37 23.47
C LYS A 911 -0.17 -11.79 24.19
N PHE A 912 -0.54 -11.00 25.18
CA PHE A 912 -1.80 -11.11 25.90
C PHE A 912 -2.70 -9.95 25.49
N ASN A 913 -3.86 -10.26 24.92
CA ASN A 913 -4.84 -9.29 24.45
C ASN A 913 -6.02 -9.28 25.40
N LEU A 914 -6.46 -8.09 25.80
CA LEU A 914 -7.63 -7.91 26.64
C LEU A 914 -8.75 -7.27 25.82
N SER A 915 -9.91 -7.91 25.82
CA SER A 915 -11.13 -7.38 25.21
C SER A 915 -11.77 -6.35 26.13
N ILE A 916 -11.85 -5.09 25.69
CA ILE A 916 -12.41 -4.00 26.51
C ILE A 916 -13.35 -3.17 25.63
N HIS A 917 -14.58 -2.94 26.08
CA HIS A 917 -15.53 -2.10 25.37
C HIS A 917 -15.00 -0.67 25.21
N LYS A 918 -15.25 -0.02 24.06
CA LYS A 918 -14.66 1.30 23.73
C LYS A 918 -14.86 2.35 24.81
N ASP A 919 -16.04 2.42 25.43
CA ASP A 919 -16.35 3.44 26.44
C ASP A 919 -15.63 3.18 27.78
N ASP A 920 -15.11 1.96 27.98
CA ASP A 920 -14.54 1.52 29.24
C ASP A 920 -12.99 1.52 29.19
N VAL A 921 -12.37 1.87 28.05
CA VAL A 921 -10.91 1.88 27.86
C VAL A 921 -10.21 2.88 28.79
N SER A 922 -10.78 4.08 28.95
CA SER A 922 -10.29 5.11 29.88
C SER A 922 -10.33 4.66 31.34
N LYS A 923 -11.29 3.80 31.69
CA LYS A 923 -11.46 3.23 33.02
C LYS A 923 -10.58 2.00 33.26
N ALA A 924 -10.32 1.22 32.21
CA ALA A 924 -9.47 0.04 32.27
C ALA A 924 -7.97 0.39 32.41
N PHE A 925 -7.52 1.48 31.78
CA PHE A 925 -6.10 1.85 31.77
C PHE A 925 -5.48 2.04 33.17
N PRO A 926 -6.08 2.81 34.09
CA PRO A 926 -5.55 2.94 35.45
C PRO A 926 -5.49 1.62 36.21
N ILE A 927 -6.48 0.75 36.02
CA ILE A 927 -6.54 -0.56 36.69
C ILE A 927 -5.35 -1.43 36.25
N VAL A 928 -5.07 -1.49 34.94
CA VAL A 928 -3.95 -2.27 34.43
C VAL A 928 -2.62 -1.63 34.80
N ALA A 929 -2.52 -0.30 34.83
CA ALA A 929 -1.32 0.39 35.29
C ALA A 929 -1.01 0.08 36.76
N GLU A 930 -2.01 0.03 37.64
CA GLU A 930 -1.83 -0.38 39.03
C GLU A 930 -1.35 -1.82 39.15
N VAL A 931 -1.96 -2.75 38.40
CA VAL A 931 -1.51 -4.14 38.38
C VAL A 931 -0.08 -4.22 37.84
N ALA A 932 0.25 -3.45 36.80
CA ALA A 932 1.60 -3.38 36.24
C ALA A 932 2.61 -2.87 37.26
N ASN A 933 2.28 -1.85 38.03
CA ASN A 933 3.13 -1.34 39.09
C ASN A 933 3.30 -2.34 40.24
N GLN A 934 2.21 -3.00 40.68
CA GLN A 934 2.25 -3.99 41.77
C GLN A 934 3.01 -5.26 41.38
N MET A 935 2.85 -5.72 40.14
CA MET A 935 3.42 -6.98 39.64
C MET A 935 4.72 -6.77 38.86
N ASN A 936 5.23 -5.53 38.81
CA ASN A 936 6.43 -5.13 38.06
C ASN A 936 6.41 -5.50 36.56
N LEU A 937 5.26 -5.30 35.89
CA LEU A 937 5.15 -5.54 34.45
C LEU A 937 6.00 -4.54 33.65
N GLY A 938 6.65 -5.02 32.59
CA GLY A 938 7.62 -4.29 31.81
C GLY A 938 7.00 -3.36 30.76
N LEU A 939 6.14 -3.89 29.88
CA LEU A 939 5.46 -3.10 28.84
C LEU A 939 4.04 -3.61 28.59
N PHE A 940 3.09 -2.68 28.48
CA PHE A 940 1.85 -2.90 27.75
C PHE A 940 1.46 -1.66 26.94
N LYS A 941 0.55 -1.83 25.98
CA LYS A 941 -0.07 -0.74 25.23
C LYS A 941 -1.58 -0.83 25.27
N ILE A 942 -2.24 0.33 25.21
CA ILE A 942 -3.69 0.45 25.15
C ILE A 942 -4.08 1.39 24.00
N MET A 943 -5.20 1.12 23.35
CA MET A 943 -5.77 2.03 22.35
C MET A 943 -6.14 3.37 23.00
N CYS A 944 -5.97 4.47 22.27
CA CYS A 944 -6.62 5.72 22.66
C CYS A 944 -8.15 5.64 22.46
N GLN A 945 -8.89 6.60 23.00
CA GLN A 945 -10.35 6.64 22.84
C GLN A 945 -10.76 6.72 21.37
N ALA A 946 -10.09 7.55 20.56
CA ALA A 946 -10.37 7.65 19.13
C ALA A 946 -10.14 6.32 18.39
N GLN A 947 -9.08 5.58 18.72
CA GLN A 947 -8.79 4.29 18.10
C GLN A 947 -9.81 3.22 18.52
N ALA A 948 -10.17 3.15 19.80
CA ALA A 948 -11.18 2.21 20.29
C ALA A 948 -12.55 2.46 19.65
N ASN A 949 -12.95 3.73 19.52
CA ASN A 949 -14.18 4.12 18.83
C ASN A 949 -14.15 3.70 17.35
N ARG A 950 -13.02 3.88 16.67
CA ARG A 950 -12.86 3.50 15.25
C ARG A 950 -12.90 1.99 15.05
N VAL A 951 -12.25 1.21 15.92
CA VAL A 951 -12.23 -0.26 15.83
C VAL A 951 -13.63 -0.83 15.98
N GLN A 952 -14.44 -0.27 16.89
CA GLN A 952 -15.84 -0.69 17.05
C GLN A 952 -16.79 -0.14 15.96
N ASN A 953 -16.52 1.04 15.39
CA ASN A 953 -17.42 1.70 14.44
C ASN A 953 -17.03 1.55 12.95
N GLY A 954 -15.99 0.80 12.57
CA GLY A 954 -15.43 0.88 11.19
C GLY A 954 -14.63 -0.32 10.65
N ASP A 955 -13.74 0.00 9.68
CA ASP A 955 -13.06 -0.87 8.70
C ASP A 955 -12.09 -1.96 9.24
N VAL A 956 -11.84 -2.05 10.55
CA VAL A 956 -10.76 -2.90 11.12
C VAL A 956 -11.29 -3.84 12.21
N LYS A 957 -12.38 -4.55 11.91
CA LYS A 957 -13.03 -5.51 12.84
C LYS A 957 -12.07 -6.59 13.38
N THR A 958 -10.95 -6.87 12.72
CA THR A 958 -9.91 -7.82 13.17
C THR A 958 -9.20 -7.40 14.46
N MET A 959 -9.33 -6.13 14.86
CA MET A 959 -8.73 -5.57 16.09
C MET A 959 -9.65 -5.59 17.31
N ILE A 960 -10.93 -5.94 17.15
CA ILE A 960 -11.86 -6.11 18.27
C ILE A 960 -11.36 -7.23 19.18
N GLY A 961 -11.34 -6.98 20.49
CA GLY A 961 -10.81 -7.91 21.49
C GLY A 961 -9.31 -7.77 21.75
N ARG A 962 -8.69 -6.70 21.24
CA ARG A 962 -7.25 -6.37 21.38
C ARG A 962 -7.03 -4.94 21.85
N GLU A 963 -7.98 -4.36 22.56
CA GLU A 963 -7.95 -2.95 22.96
C GLU A 963 -6.79 -2.64 23.93
N LEU A 964 -6.33 -3.64 24.67
CA LEU A 964 -5.08 -3.60 25.44
C LEU A 964 -4.22 -4.82 25.15
N VAL A 965 -2.90 -4.61 25.01
CA VAL A 965 -1.93 -5.67 24.70
C VAL A 965 -0.76 -5.63 25.69
N ILE A 966 -0.53 -6.74 26.38
CA ILE A 966 0.62 -6.95 27.29
C ILE A 966 1.64 -7.86 26.61
N TYR A 967 2.92 -7.50 26.70
CA TYR A 967 4.01 -8.21 26.04
C TYR A 967 4.79 -9.07 27.04
N ARG A 968 4.80 -10.40 26.83
CA ARG A 968 5.45 -11.33 27.77
C ARG A 968 6.96 -11.12 27.87
N ASN A 969 7.61 -10.85 26.74
CA ASN A 969 9.06 -10.68 26.66
C ASN A 969 9.58 -9.48 27.44
N ALA A 970 8.72 -8.55 27.87
CA ALA A 970 9.11 -7.49 28.80
C ALA A 970 9.28 -8.02 30.24
N ASN A 971 8.88 -9.27 30.52
CA ASN A 971 9.01 -9.97 31.79
C ASN A 971 9.37 -11.45 31.59
N PRO A 972 10.54 -11.78 31.01
CA PRO A 972 10.95 -13.16 30.74
C PRO A 972 11.08 -14.02 32.01
N GLU A 973 11.23 -13.40 33.18
CA GLU A 973 11.37 -14.03 34.49
C GLU A 973 10.06 -14.59 35.07
N LEU A 974 8.91 -14.19 34.54
CA LEU A 974 7.61 -14.63 35.05
C LEU A 974 7.25 -16.01 34.51
N SER A 975 6.99 -16.95 35.44
CA SER A 975 6.45 -18.28 35.12
C SER A 975 5.00 -18.21 34.67
N ALA A 976 4.50 -19.28 34.03
CA ALA A 976 3.10 -19.38 33.63
C ALA A 976 2.13 -19.11 34.80
N GLU A 977 2.41 -19.69 35.97
CA GLU A 977 1.62 -19.50 37.19
C GLU A 977 1.58 -18.04 37.66
N LYS A 978 2.72 -17.33 37.61
CA LYS A 978 2.76 -15.89 37.95
C LYS A 978 1.96 -15.05 36.95
N TRP A 979 2.03 -15.38 35.66
CA TRP A 979 1.20 -14.74 34.63
C TRP A 979 -0.29 -14.98 34.86
N ILE A 980 -0.69 -16.20 35.22
CA ILE A 980 -2.07 -16.50 35.60
C ILE A 980 -2.51 -15.66 36.81
N GLY A 981 -1.64 -15.48 37.80
CA GLY A 981 -1.90 -14.57 38.93
C GLY A 981 -2.15 -13.13 38.50
N VAL A 982 -1.34 -12.60 37.56
CA VAL A 982 -1.54 -11.27 36.96
C VAL A 982 -2.90 -11.18 36.28
N PHE A 983 -3.24 -12.15 35.43
CA PHE A 983 -4.51 -12.14 34.69
C PHE A 983 -5.71 -12.27 35.61
N THR A 984 -5.65 -13.14 36.62
CA THR A 984 -6.72 -13.30 37.60
C THR A 984 -6.98 -11.99 38.34
N LEU A 985 -5.93 -11.27 38.75
CA LEU A 985 -6.06 -9.98 39.40
C LEU A 985 -6.69 -8.91 38.49
N ILE A 986 -6.33 -8.90 37.19
CA ILE A 986 -6.95 -7.98 36.23
C ILE A 986 -8.43 -8.33 36.03
N GLU A 987 -8.76 -9.60 35.83
CA GLU A 987 -10.13 -10.10 35.64
C GLU A 987 -11.02 -9.73 36.83
N GLU A 988 -10.56 -9.96 38.06
CA GLU A 988 -11.28 -9.59 39.29
C GLU A 988 -11.52 -8.08 39.39
N ARG A 989 -10.50 -7.26 39.10
CA ARG A 989 -10.64 -5.80 39.15
C ARG A 989 -11.53 -5.25 38.05
N PHE A 990 -11.48 -5.83 36.85
CA PHE A 990 -12.36 -5.45 35.74
C PHE A 990 -13.82 -5.80 36.06
N LYS A 991 -14.10 -6.99 36.61
CA LYS A 991 -15.43 -7.38 37.08
C LYS A 991 -15.93 -6.43 38.17
N LYS A 992 -15.11 -6.15 39.19
CA LYS A 992 -15.44 -5.21 40.28
C LYS A 992 -15.71 -3.79 39.77
N ALA A 993 -14.96 -3.35 38.76
CA ALA A 993 -15.13 -2.06 38.14
C ALA A 993 -16.28 -2.03 37.12
N GLY A 994 -16.90 -3.16 36.77
CA GLY A 994 -17.96 -3.22 35.77
C GLY A 994 -17.48 -2.90 34.34
N ILE A 995 -16.25 -3.27 34.00
CA ILE A 995 -15.72 -3.14 32.63
C ILE A 995 -16.44 -4.14 31.72
N ARG A 996 -16.96 -3.69 30.58
CA ARG A 996 -17.59 -4.57 29.58
C ARG A 996 -16.54 -5.10 28.60
N THR A 997 -16.77 -6.31 28.09
CA THR A 997 -16.02 -6.87 26.96
C THR A 997 -16.44 -6.17 25.68
N SER A 998 -15.51 -6.00 24.73
CA SER A 998 -15.85 -5.57 23.37
C SER A 998 -16.45 -6.69 22.53
N THR A 999 -16.21 -7.94 22.92
CA THR A 999 -16.74 -9.16 22.30
C THR A 999 -16.69 -10.31 23.32
N ASP A 1000 -17.68 -11.21 23.29
CA ASP A 1000 -17.67 -12.42 24.13
C ASP A 1000 -16.80 -13.55 23.56
N VAL A 1001 -16.50 -13.45 22.26
CA VAL A 1001 -15.66 -14.37 21.51
C VAL A 1001 -14.27 -13.75 21.37
N SER A 1002 -13.24 -14.48 21.83
CA SER A 1002 -11.86 -14.06 21.62
C SER A 1002 -11.52 -13.98 20.12
N PRO A 1003 -10.61 -13.09 19.68
CA PRO A 1003 -10.16 -13.07 18.28
C PRO A 1003 -9.80 -14.47 17.81
N ALA A 1004 -10.22 -14.86 16.60
CA ALA A 1004 -10.01 -16.21 16.10
C ALA A 1004 -8.54 -16.60 15.89
N SER A 1005 -7.61 -15.65 16.03
CA SER A 1005 -6.14 -15.81 16.05
C SER A 1005 -5.55 -15.99 17.47
N ASN A 1006 -6.40 -16.00 18.50
CA ASN A 1006 -5.99 -16.09 19.90
C ASN A 1006 -6.62 -17.32 20.56
N LYS A 1007 -5.97 -17.84 21.59
CA LYS A 1007 -6.59 -18.77 22.55
C LYS A 1007 -7.18 -17.99 23.72
N LYS A 1008 -8.39 -18.34 24.13
CA LYS A 1008 -9.07 -17.74 25.30
C LYS A 1008 -8.44 -18.26 26.60
N LEU A 1009 -8.20 -17.38 27.56
CA LEU A 1009 -7.63 -17.72 28.86
C LEU A 1009 -8.50 -17.22 30.03
N GLY A 1010 -9.18 -16.07 29.85
CA GLY A 1010 -10.13 -15.48 30.79
C GLY A 1010 -11.34 -14.86 30.07
N LYS A 1011 -12.18 -14.09 30.81
CA LYS A 1011 -13.30 -13.35 30.22
C LYS A 1011 -12.82 -12.26 29.29
N TYR A 1012 -11.85 -11.49 29.75
CA TYR A 1012 -11.22 -10.41 28.98
C TYR A 1012 -9.93 -10.90 28.31
N VAL A 1013 -9.17 -11.79 28.95
CA VAL A 1013 -7.83 -12.18 28.51
C VAL A 1013 -7.84 -13.29 27.46
N SER A 1014 -7.11 -13.06 26.37
CA SER A 1014 -6.75 -14.05 25.35
C SER A 1014 -5.28 -13.90 24.96
N TYR A 1015 -4.68 -14.89 24.31
CA TYR A 1015 -3.25 -14.85 23.99
C TYR A 1015 -2.90 -15.44 22.64
N THR A 1016 -1.79 -14.97 22.06
CA THR A 1016 -1.28 -15.41 20.76
C THR A 1016 0.25 -15.31 20.71
N HIS A 1017 0.86 -15.92 19.70
CA HIS A 1017 2.29 -15.92 19.46
C HIS A 1017 2.56 -15.93 17.95
N GLY A 1018 3.55 -15.18 17.46
CA GLY A 1018 3.82 -15.06 16.01
C GLY A 1018 4.20 -16.37 15.33
N ALA A 1019 4.69 -17.36 16.10
CA ALA A 1019 4.91 -18.73 15.61
C ALA A 1019 3.64 -19.58 15.47
N TRP A 1020 2.47 -19.12 15.93
CA TRP A 1020 1.20 -19.83 15.76
C TRP A 1020 0.43 -19.44 14.50
N THR A 1021 0.73 -18.28 13.91
CA THR A 1021 0.07 -17.80 12.69
C THR A 1021 1.01 -17.91 11.48
N SER A 1022 0.47 -18.23 10.30
CA SER A 1022 1.18 -18.16 9.01
C SER A 1022 1.20 -16.75 8.45
N GLU A 1023 0.29 -15.90 8.94
CA GLU A 1023 0.02 -14.53 8.50
C GLU A 1023 0.23 -13.50 9.63
N ARG A 1024 -0.36 -12.30 9.50
CA ARG A 1024 -0.47 -11.33 10.59
C ARG A 1024 -1.22 -11.96 11.77
N MET A 1025 -0.87 -11.57 13.00
CA MET A 1025 -1.46 -12.14 14.22
C MET A 1025 -2.93 -11.76 14.45
N ASP A 1026 -3.55 -10.97 13.56
CA ASP A 1026 -4.97 -10.58 13.57
C ASP A 1026 -5.85 -11.47 12.67
N ILE A 1027 -5.27 -12.45 11.95
CA ILE A 1027 -6.00 -13.30 10.98
C ILE A 1027 -6.43 -14.63 11.63
N PRO A 1028 -7.69 -15.09 11.47
CA PRO A 1028 -8.23 -16.29 12.12
C PRO A 1028 -7.38 -17.56 11.92
N PHE A 1029 -7.25 -18.40 12.96
CA PHE A 1029 -6.59 -19.71 12.83
C PHE A 1029 -7.23 -20.58 11.74
N ALA A 1030 -8.56 -20.50 11.61
CA ALA A 1030 -9.34 -21.23 10.62
C ALA A 1030 -9.01 -20.86 9.16
N GLU A 1031 -8.48 -19.66 8.91
CA GLU A 1031 -8.17 -19.15 7.57
C GLU A 1031 -6.72 -19.42 7.13
N GLY A 1032 -5.84 -19.95 8.00
CA GLY A 1032 -4.41 -19.96 7.68
C GLY A 1032 -3.46 -20.97 8.33
N ILE A 1033 -3.79 -21.67 9.44
CA ILE A 1033 -2.98 -22.80 9.96
C ILE A 1033 -3.86 -23.79 10.76
N LYS A 1034 -3.94 -25.05 10.29
CA LYS A 1034 -4.03 -26.22 11.20
C LYS A 1034 -2.72 -26.26 11.97
N GLU A 1035 -2.82 -26.09 13.30
CA GLU A 1035 -1.75 -26.14 14.32
C GLU A 1035 -0.43 -26.78 13.86
N THR A 1036 0.74 -26.25 14.24
CA THR A 1036 1.90 -27.06 14.72
C THR A 1036 3.25 -26.31 14.72
N ALA A 1037 3.52 -25.45 15.72
CA ALA A 1037 4.91 -25.11 16.07
C ALA A 1037 5.16 -25.13 17.58
N LEU A 1038 4.25 -24.59 18.40
CA LEU A 1038 4.44 -24.51 19.85
C LEU A 1038 3.26 -25.05 20.66
N GLN A 1039 2.46 -26.00 20.15
CA GLN A 1039 1.41 -26.61 21.00
C GLN A 1039 2.06 -27.34 22.20
N ASP A 1040 3.19 -28.01 21.95
CA ASP A 1040 4.02 -28.68 22.96
C ASP A 1040 4.86 -27.72 23.82
N GLU A 1041 4.94 -26.44 23.41
CA GLU A 1041 5.68 -25.37 24.09
C GLU A 1041 4.73 -24.23 24.52
N ASP A 1042 3.41 -24.52 24.55
CA ASP A 1042 2.39 -23.56 24.95
C ASP A 1042 2.55 -23.30 26.44
N LEU A 1043 2.94 -22.07 26.78
CA LEU A 1043 3.21 -21.67 28.16
C LEU A 1043 2.00 -21.92 29.08
N PHE A 1044 0.79 -21.92 28.52
CA PHE A 1044 -0.45 -22.10 29.25
C PHE A 1044 -1.15 -23.42 28.89
N ALA A 1045 -0.42 -24.41 28.35
CA ALA A 1045 -0.98 -25.74 28.02
C ALA A 1045 -1.75 -26.39 29.17
N ASP A 1046 -1.32 -26.14 30.41
CA ASP A 1046 -1.92 -26.68 31.63
C ASP A 1046 -3.11 -25.85 32.16
N TYR A 1047 -3.52 -24.80 31.46
CA TYR A 1047 -4.61 -23.91 31.88
C TYR A 1047 -5.73 -23.91 30.83
N VAL A 1048 -6.95 -23.69 31.28
CA VAL A 1048 -8.17 -23.55 30.47
C VAL A 1048 -9.03 -22.43 31.02
N TYR A 1049 -9.86 -21.86 30.16
CA TYR A 1049 -10.94 -20.98 30.58
C TYR A 1049 -12.02 -21.80 31.31
N ASP A 1050 -12.36 -21.43 32.54
CA ASP A 1050 -13.51 -21.98 33.27
C ASP A 1050 -14.71 -21.05 33.09
N GLU A 1051 -15.76 -21.53 32.42
CA GLU A 1051 -16.96 -20.73 32.14
C GLU A 1051 -17.70 -20.32 33.42
N ASN A 1052 -17.60 -21.11 34.50
CA ASN A 1052 -18.35 -20.85 35.74
C ASN A 1052 -17.72 -19.70 36.55
N THR A 1053 -16.39 -19.63 36.58
CA THR A 1053 -15.66 -18.59 37.30
C THR A 1053 -15.28 -17.42 36.38
N GLU A 1054 -15.49 -17.58 35.07
CA GLU A 1054 -15.05 -16.69 34.01
C GLU A 1054 -13.57 -16.30 34.18
N ALA A 1055 -12.71 -17.26 34.51
CA ALA A 1055 -11.30 -17.03 34.85
C ALA A 1055 -10.39 -18.19 34.39
N PRO A 1056 -9.07 -17.96 34.30
CA PRO A 1056 -8.14 -19.05 34.01
C PRO A 1056 -8.10 -20.08 35.14
N ARG A 1057 -8.20 -21.37 34.80
CA ARG A 1057 -8.12 -22.48 35.75
C ARG A 1057 -7.10 -23.52 35.29
N LYS A 1058 -6.34 -24.08 36.23
CA LYS A 1058 -5.43 -25.20 35.94
C LYS A 1058 -6.22 -26.46 35.61
N LYS A 1059 -5.88 -27.14 34.52
CA LYS A 1059 -6.46 -28.43 34.12
C LYS A 1059 -6.26 -29.43 35.27
N VAL A 1060 -7.33 -30.12 35.65
CA VAL A 1060 -7.22 -31.24 36.59
C VAL A 1060 -6.52 -32.37 35.84
N ALA A 1061 -5.37 -32.82 36.33
CA ALA A 1061 -4.68 -33.95 35.73
C ALA A 1061 -5.63 -35.15 35.71
N SER A 1062 -5.99 -35.62 34.51
CA SER A 1062 -6.62 -36.93 34.41
C SER A 1062 -5.60 -37.94 34.91
N LYS A 1063 -5.89 -38.58 36.05
CA LYS A 1063 -5.15 -39.77 36.45
C LYS A 1063 -5.26 -40.74 35.26
N LYS A 1064 -4.14 -41.02 34.59
CA LYS A 1064 -4.08 -42.14 33.66
C LYS A 1064 -4.62 -43.37 34.41
N PRO A 1065 -5.56 -44.14 33.83
CA PRO A 1065 -5.78 -45.49 34.32
C PRO A 1065 -4.44 -46.23 34.18
N ARG A 1066 -4.06 -46.97 35.23
CA ARG A 1066 -2.83 -47.77 35.26
C ARG A 1066 -2.77 -48.77 34.11
#